data_AF-A0A6B0Z1G8-F1
#
_entry.id   AF-A0A6B0Z1G8-F1
#
_cell.length_a   1.000
_cell.length_b   1.000
_cell.length_c   1.000
_cell.angle_alpha   90.00
_cell.angle_beta   90.00
_cell.angle_gamma   90.00
#
_symmetry.space_group_name_H-M   'P 1'
#
loop_
_entity.id
_entity.type
_entity.pdbx_description
1 polymer ?
#
loop_
_entity_poly.entity_id
_entity_poly.type
_entity_poly.pdbx_seq_one_letter_code
_entity_poly.pdbx_strand_id
1 'polypeptide(L)'
;WLGGSGGGWQDSGGIWPGIKLIEGRLSSEGDPEFGVSRGRLLPGHHLFGKDEISEETRQALQASLVLVHGGMAQDVGPILEMVTEKYLLRSEEAWRGRQQAIGTLDEILGYLKAGDIEAIGKATERNFRGPIQSIIPWAGNLYTDRLIQQARAEFGEKFWGFWMLGGMSGGGMGFLFDPRHKASAKVRLQDIMDRTKARMEHSVPFAMQPVVYDFAIDERGTWAELHGRAGETERQGEGSPALMPGDYYRLTFPDILRRDPWLLSPAQRAELEIFGALSAEDPALVDVLPSLFQRMLPQKQEEDSQESLSTMLAANAFDREQHEQIRGDLRSGRIGLAQNRLPTRSLIEEVAPEELVDATEGLPKDFDEIGRAALEAGEVAVVTLAGGAGSRWSQGAGVVKALNPFARLAGRHRSFIEIHLAKSRRSGRLCGTPLPHVVTTSYLTHRAIADALGEGEWEGHGSGGPLLLSPGSSVGLRMVPMVRDLRFAWEESSRQVLDIQAEKVRESQHSALINWARSQGEGSDYVDNLPDQCIHPVGHWYELPHLLHNGVLRGLLEERPQLQYLMMHNIDTVGANVDPGLLGLHISAQGAMTAEVIHRRLEDRGGGLARVDGNVRLVEGLALPREEIEFCLTFYNTNTFWIHIDRLLTTLGLERTALEDEEAVTEALGRMAARMPTYVTLKEVKKRWGRGQEDIFPVTQFEKLWGDMTALPEMDCGYVVVPRKRGQQLKEVAQLDGWLRDGSAAYVEDLCDWPG
;
A
#
# COMPACT_ATOMS: atom_id res chain seq x y z
N TRP A 1 -6.41 -27.94 -2.92
CA TRP A 1 -5.30 -27.01 -3.24
C TRP A 1 -4.81 -26.44 -1.92
N LEU A 2 -3.89 -27.14 -1.25
CA LEU A 2 -3.34 -26.77 0.05
C LEU A 2 -1.90 -27.32 0.10
N GLY A 3 -0.94 -26.55 -0.44
CA GLY A 3 0.47 -26.92 -0.42
C GLY A 3 1.28 -26.21 -1.51
N GLY A 4 2.07 -25.21 -1.11
CA GLY A 4 3.26 -24.74 -1.83
C GLY A 4 3.02 -23.94 -3.12
N SER A 5 3.07 -22.61 -3.00
CA SER A 5 2.92 -21.59 -4.06
C SER A 5 1.50 -21.46 -4.62
N GLY A 6 0.82 -20.36 -4.29
CA GLY A 6 -0.53 -20.07 -4.78
C GLY A 6 -0.62 -19.84 -6.30
N GLY A 7 0.45 -20.04 -7.08
CA GLY A 7 0.62 -19.52 -8.43
C GLY A 7 0.58 -20.54 -9.54
N GLY A 8 -0.38 -21.47 -9.55
CA GLY A 8 -0.38 -22.59 -10.49
C GLY A 8 0.90 -23.43 -10.44
N TRP A 9 1.09 -24.25 -11.47
CA TRP A 9 2.32 -24.99 -11.71
C TRP A 9 3.44 -24.02 -12.05
N GLN A 10 4.25 -23.63 -11.07
CA GLN A 10 5.50 -22.94 -11.34
C GLN A 10 6.57 -23.99 -11.62
N ASP A 11 7.53 -23.62 -12.46
CA ASP A 11 8.75 -24.40 -12.58
C ASP A 11 9.34 -24.54 -11.18
N SER A 12 9.49 -25.76 -10.68
CA SER A 12 9.86 -26.03 -9.30
C SER A 12 11.32 -25.67 -9.06
N GLY A 13 11.66 -24.39 -9.05
CA GLY A 13 12.99 -23.82 -8.76
C GLY A 13 14.16 -24.33 -9.61
N GLY A 14 13.95 -25.25 -10.55
CA GLY A 14 14.95 -25.80 -11.45
C GLY A 14 14.92 -25.10 -12.80
N ILE A 15 16.08 -24.87 -13.41
CA ILE A 15 16.14 -24.42 -14.80
C ILE A 15 16.00 -25.68 -15.65
N TRP A 16 14.83 -25.93 -16.23
CA TRP A 16 14.64 -27.07 -17.16
C TRP A 16 15.06 -26.67 -18.57
N PRO A 17 15.50 -27.63 -19.39
CA PRO A 17 16.01 -27.32 -20.72
C PRO A 17 14.94 -26.72 -21.65
N GLY A 18 15.39 -25.87 -22.56
CA GLY A 18 14.72 -25.46 -23.80
C GLY A 18 13.40 -24.71 -23.62
N ILE A 19 12.55 -24.83 -24.65
CA ILE A 19 11.18 -24.31 -24.65
C ILE A 19 10.25 -25.46 -24.26
N LYS A 20 9.35 -25.24 -23.30
CA LYS A 20 8.42 -26.25 -22.80
C LYS A 20 7.00 -25.73 -22.63
N LEU A 21 6.04 -26.64 -22.76
CA LEU A 21 4.64 -26.43 -22.39
C LEU A 21 4.35 -27.21 -21.09
N ILE A 22 3.75 -26.54 -20.11
CA ILE A 22 3.33 -27.13 -18.83
C ILE A 22 1.82 -27.34 -18.87
N GLU A 23 1.38 -28.56 -18.57
CA GLU A 23 -0.01 -28.97 -18.72
C GLU A 23 -0.53 -29.66 -17.46
N GLY A 24 -1.77 -29.35 -17.07
CA GLY A 24 -2.49 -30.17 -16.10
C GLY A 24 -2.75 -31.57 -16.67
N ARG A 25 -2.62 -32.61 -15.85
CA ARG A 25 -2.90 -34.00 -16.24
C ARG A 25 -4.07 -34.56 -15.43
N LEU A 26 -4.94 -35.32 -16.10
CA LEU A 26 -5.96 -36.11 -15.41
C LEU A 26 -5.27 -37.20 -14.57
N SER A 27 -5.84 -37.50 -13.40
CA SER A 27 -5.40 -38.64 -12.61
C SER A 27 -5.80 -39.94 -13.32
N SER A 28 -4.96 -40.95 -13.20
CA SER A 28 -5.09 -42.27 -13.82
C SER A 28 -4.69 -43.36 -12.83
N GLU A 29 -5.15 -44.60 -13.07
CA GLU A 29 -4.82 -45.73 -12.21
C GLU A 29 -3.30 -45.85 -12.00
N GLY A 30 -2.87 -45.81 -10.74
CA GLY A 30 -1.45 -45.75 -10.35
C GLY A 30 -0.98 -44.40 -9.79
N ASP A 31 -1.71 -43.31 -10.09
CA ASP A 31 -1.47 -42.01 -9.46
C ASP A 31 -2.03 -42.00 -8.01
N PRO A 32 -1.32 -41.41 -7.03
CA PRO A 32 -1.84 -41.26 -5.66
C PRO A 32 -3.20 -40.56 -5.57
N GLU A 33 -3.51 -39.71 -6.55
CA GLU A 33 -4.75 -38.94 -6.63
C GLU A 33 -5.91 -39.67 -7.32
N PHE A 34 -5.68 -40.85 -7.90
CA PHE A 34 -6.72 -41.59 -8.62
C PHE A 34 -7.86 -42.00 -7.69
N GLY A 35 -9.09 -41.64 -8.05
CA GLY A 35 -10.29 -41.83 -7.20
C GLY A 35 -10.47 -40.76 -6.10
N VAL A 36 -9.50 -39.84 -5.92
CA VAL A 36 -9.57 -38.75 -4.94
C VAL A 36 -9.76 -37.38 -5.62
N SER A 37 -8.98 -37.10 -6.67
CA SER A 37 -9.03 -35.86 -7.45
C SER A 37 -9.13 -36.17 -8.94
N ARG A 38 -9.70 -35.24 -9.72
CA ARG A 38 -9.78 -35.36 -11.19
C ARG A 38 -8.41 -35.19 -11.88
N GLY A 39 -7.47 -34.49 -11.24
CA GLY A 39 -6.15 -34.21 -11.78
C GLY A 39 -5.03 -34.59 -10.81
N ARG A 40 -3.82 -34.73 -11.34
CA ARG A 40 -2.58 -35.06 -10.61
C ARG A 40 -2.01 -33.85 -9.86
N LEU A 41 -1.23 -34.10 -8.80
CA LEU A 41 -0.44 -33.08 -8.10
C LEU A 41 0.89 -32.75 -8.79
N LEU A 42 1.38 -33.53 -9.77
CA LEU A 42 2.49 -33.14 -10.68
C LEU A 42 2.04 -32.86 -12.12
N PRO A 43 2.59 -31.85 -12.84
CA PRO A 43 2.11 -31.49 -14.16
C PRO A 43 2.77 -32.37 -15.21
N GLY A 44 2.17 -32.39 -16.40
CA GLY A 44 2.86 -32.83 -17.60
C GLY A 44 3.78 -31.73 -18.12
N HIS A 45 4.98 -32.12 -18.56
CA HIS A 45 5.88 -31.25 -19.29
C HIS A 45 6.05 -31.80 -20.71
N HIS A 46 5.77 -30.97 -21.71
CA HIS A 46 6.12 -31.24 -23.10
C HIS A 46 7.32 -30.38 -23.48
N LEU A 47 8.48 -31.01 -23.67
CA LEU A 47 9.69 -30.34 -24.12
C LEU A 47 9.70 -30.29 -25.64
N PHE A 48 9.71 -29.09 -26.22
CA PHE A 48 9.76 -28.94 -27.66
C PHE A 48 11.17 -29.23 -28.17
N GLY A 49 11.30 -30.21 -29.06
CA GLY A 49 12.54 -30.51 -29.77
C GLY A 49 12.86 -29.49 -30.87
N LYS A 50 14.00 -29.67 -31.54
CA LYS A 50 14.41 -28.84 -32.70
C LYS A 50 13.59 -29.13 -33.96
N ASP A 51 12.92 -30.28 -33.99
CA ASP A 51 11.98 -30.70 -35.03
C ASP A 51 10.62 -29.99 -34.92
N GLU A 52 10.20 -29.62 -33.70
CA GLU A 52 8.97 -28.86 -33.47
C GLU A 52 9.19 -27.35 -33.49
N ILE A 53 10.24 -26.88 -32.79
CA ILE A 53 10.64 -25.47 -32.78
C ILE A 53 12.10 -25.41 -33.23
N SER A 54 12.28 -24.96 -34.47
CA SER A 54 13.57 -24.93 -35.15
C SER A 54 14.60 -24.05 -34.45
N GLU A 55 15.87 -24.34 -34.72
CA GLU A 55 17.00 -23.54 -34.21
C GLU A 55 16.89 -22.08 -34.66
N GLU A 56 16.47 -21.86 -35.91
CA GLU A 56 16.24 -20.54 -36.48
C GLU A 56 15.16 -19.79 -35.70
N THR A 57 14.08 -20.47 -35.29
CA THR A 57 13.02 -19.85 -34.49
C THR A 57 13.50 -19.48 -33.09
N ARG A 58 14.28 -20.36 -32.45
CA ARG A 58 14.88 -20.09 -31.13
C ARG A 58 15.81 -18.89 -31.19
N GLN A 59 16.61 -18.78 -32.24
CA GLN A 59 17.48 -17.63 -32.47
C GLN A 59 16.68 -16.36 -32.78
N ALA A 60 15.64 -16.44 -33.62
CA ALA A 60 14.78 -15.31 -33.94
C ALA A 60 14.04 -14.77 -32.71
N LEU A 61 13.55 -15.66 -31.85
CA LEU A 61 12.91 -15.28 -30.58
C LEU A 61 13.90 -14.54 -29.68
N GLN A 62 15.09 -15.11 -29.47
CA GLN A 62 16.16 -14.46 -28.71
C GLN A 62 16.57 -13.12 -29.34
N ALA A 63 16.61 -13.01 -30.67
CA ALA A 63 16.99 -11.80 -31.37
C ALA A 63 15.90 -10.71 -31.36
N SER A 64 14.65 -11.05 -31.04
CA SER A 64 13.50 -10.12 -31.07
C SER A 64 13.03 -9.69 -29.68
N LEU A 65 13.11 -10.59 -28.69
CA LEU A 65 12.59 -10.37 -27.35
C LEU A 65 13.59 -9.57 -26.49
N VAL A 66 13.09 -8.52 -25.85
CA VAL A 66 13.76 -7.79 -24.78
C VAL A 66 13.06 -8.13 -23.47
N LEU A 67 13.78 -8.80 -22.57
CA LEU A 67 13.30 -9.15 -21.24
C LEU A 67 13.67 -8.05 -20.26
N VAL A 68 12.72 -7.65 -19.41
CA VAL A 68 12.93 -6.60 -18.42
C VAL A 68 12.30 -6.96 -17.08
N HIS A 69 12.85 -6.37 -16.02
CA HIS A 69 12.16 -6.19 -14.75
C HIS A 69 11.81 -4.71 -14.61
N GLY A 70 10.52 -4.37 -14.52
CA GLY A 70 10.07 -2.97 -14.42
C GLY A 70 10.31 -2.32 -13.05
N GLY A 71 10.88 -3.06 -12.10
CA GLY A 71 11.25 -2.57 -10.78
C GLY A 71 10.14 -2.65 -9.73
N MET A 72 8.90 -2.99 -10.12
CA MET A 72 7.82 -3.21 -9.17
C MET A 72 7.97 -4.57 -8.47
N ALA A 73 7.67 -4.61 -7.17
CA ALA A 73 7.39 -5.85 -6.45
C ALA A 73 5.96 -5.78 -5.94
N GLN A 74 5.18 -6.81 -6.21
CA GLN A 74 3.75 -6.81 -5.93
C GLN A 74 3.35 -8.12 -5.28
N ASP A 75 2.48 -8.04 -4.27
CA ASP A 75 1.88 -9.20 -3.66
C ASP A 75 0.86 -9.82 -4.62
N VAL A 76 1.22 -10.97 -5.18
CA VAL A 76 0.35 -11.72 -6.10
C VAL A 76 -0.63 -12.62 -5.36
N GLY A 77 -0.52 -12.80 -4.04
CA GLY A 77 -1.41 -13.66 -3.25
C GLY A 77 -2.90 -13.35 -3.49
N PRO A 78 -3.35 -12.09 -3.33
CA PRO A 78 -4.74 -11.70 -3.59
C PRO A 78 -5.19 -11.96 -5.04
N ILE A 79 -4.30 -11.82 -6.02
CA ILE A 79 -4.60 -12.13 -7.43
C ILE A 79 -4.90 -13.61 -7.62
N LEU A 80 -4.12 -14.46 -6.98
CA LEU A 80 -4.24 -15.90 -7.09
C LEU A 80 -5.51 -16.43 -6.45
N GLU A 81 -5.88 -15.85 -5.31
CA GLU A 81 -7.17 -16.10 -4.66
C GLU A 81 -8.33 -15.72 -5.59
N MET A 82 -8.30 -14.51 -6.14
CA MET A 82 -9.31 -14.02 -7.07
C MET A 82 -9.44 -14.86 -8.34
N VAL A 83 -8.33 -15.29 -8.96
CA VAL A 83 -8.37 -16.17 -10.14
C VAL A 83 -9.06 -17.49 -9.80
N THR A 84 -8.76 -18.02 -8.61
CA THR A 84 -9.33 -19.27 -8.09
C THR A 84 -10.83 -19.09 -7.83
N GLU A 85 -11.21 -18.03 -7.14
CA GLU A 85 -12.61 -17.73 -6.83
C GLU A 85 -13.42 -17.55 -8.12
N LYS A 86 -12.96 -16.73 -9.07
CA LYS A 86 -13.64 -16.53 -10.36
C LYS A 86 -13.78 -17.82 -11.16
N TYR A 87 -12.78 -18.70 -11.10
CA TYR A 87 -12.87 -20.03 -11.71
C TYR A 87 -13.94 -20.91 -11.05
N LEU A 88 -14.03 -20.89 -9.72
CA LEU A 88 -15.02 -21.67 -8.97
C LEU A 88 -16.44 -21.13 -9.17
N LEU A 89 -16.61 -19.81 -9.18
CA LEU A 89 -17.89 -19.13 -9.38
C LEU A 89 -18.38 -19.19 -10.83
N ARG A 90 -17.48 -19.42 -11.80
CA ARG A 90 -17.78 -19.49 -13.23
C ARG A 90 -18.62 -18.31 -13.73
N SER A 91 -18.25 -17.09 -13.32
CA SER A 91 -18.89 -15.90 -13.87
C SER A 91 -18.74 -15.87 -15.39
N GLU A 92 -19.79 -15.43 -16.09
CA GLU A 92 -19.88 -15.57 -17.55
C GLU A 92 -18.74 -14.87 -18.28
N GLU A 93 -18.41 -13.63 -17.88
CA GLU A 93 -17.33 -12.85 -18.47
C GLU A 93 -15.95 -13.50 -18.26
N ALA A 94 -15.63 -13.88 -17.02
CA ALA A 94 -14.34 -14.50 -16.71
C ALA A 94 -14.19 -15.88 -17.38
N TRP A 95 -15.29 -16.64 -17.52
CA TRP A 95 -15.28 -17.91 -18.22
C TRP A 95 -15.00 -17.75 -19.71
N ARG A 96 -15.65 -16.77 -20.37
CA ARG A 96 -15.36 -16.43 -21.77
C ARG A 96 -13.92 -15.99 -21.95
N GLY A 97 -13.42 -15.10 -21.08
CA GLY A 97 -12.01 -14.69 -21.07
C GLY A 97 -11.08 -15.90 -20.96
N ARG A 98 -11.38 -16.87 -20.09
CA ARG A 98 -10.57 -18.09 -19.95
C ARG A 98 -10.51 -18.93 -21.22
N GLN A 99 -11.63 -19.14 -21.90
CA GLN A 99 -11.66 -19.89 -23.16
C GLN A 99 -10.85 -19.17 -24.25
N GLN A 100 -10.94 -17.84 -24.32
CA GLN A 100 -10.14 -17.02 -25.25
C GLN A 100 -8.64 -17.07 -24.94
N ALA A 101 -8.26 -17.05 -23.66
CA ALA A 101 -6.87 -17.18 -23.24
C ALA A 101 -6.28 -18.54 -23.62
N ILE A 102 -7.06 -19.62 -23.47
CA ILE A 102 -6.66 -20.98 -23.91
C ILE A 102 -6.47 -21.01 -25.43
N GLY A 103 -7.42 -20.51 -26.20
CA GLY A 103 -7.27 -20.45 -27.66
C GLY A 103 -6.07 -19.59 -28.11
N THR A 104 -5.77 -18.51 -27.38
CA THR A 104 -4.58 -17.69 -27.66
C THR A 104 -3.27 -18.42 -27.35
N LEU A 105 -3.24 -19.32 -26.36
CA LEU A 105 -2.08 -20.18 -26.12
C LEU A 105 -1.84 -21.12 -27.31
N ASP A 106 -2.90 -21.73 -27.85
CA ASP A 106 -2.79 -22.59 -29.03
C ASP A 106 -2.26 -21.83 -30.26
N GLU A 107 -2.71 -20.58 -30.46
CA GLU A 107 -2.17 -19.69 -31.50
C GLU A 107 -0.67 -19.42 -31.30
N ILE A 108 -0.26 -19.06 -30.07
CA ILE A 108 1.16 -18.79 -29.75
C ILE A 108 2.02 -20.02 -30.04
N LEU A 109 1.56 -21.22 -29.67
CA LEU A 109 2.26 -22.47 -29.97
C LEU A 109 2.36 -22.71 -31.48
N GLY A 110 1.30 -22.41 -32.23
CA GLY A 110 1.31 -22.45 -33.70
C GLY A 110 2.36 -21.51 -34.31
N TYR A 111 2.41 -20.26 -33.84
CA TYR A 111 3.40 -19.28 -34.31
C TYR A 111 4.84 -19.63 -33.92
N LEU A 112 5.05 -20.20 -32.73
CA LEU A 112 6.35 -20.75 -32.32
C LEU A 112 6.81 -21.89 -33.23
N LYS A 113 5.91 -22.78 -33.66
CA LYS A 113 6.25 -23.84 -34.61
C LYS A 113 6.51 -23.32 -36.02
N ALA A 114 5.85 -22.23 -36.40
CA ALA A 114 5.98 -21.59 -37.70
C ALA A 114 7.16 -20.60 -37.81
N GLY A 115 7.75 -20.18 -36.69
CA GLY A 115 8.80 -19.16 -36.66
C GLY A 115 8.30 -17.71 -36.79
N ASP A 116 7.01 -17.45 -36.58
CA ASP A 116 6.41 -16.12 -36.71
C ASP A 116 6.43 -15.34 -35.39
N ILE A 117 7.57 -14.71 -35.10
CA ILE A 117 7.80 -13.99 -33.85
C ILE A 117 6.94 -12.71 -33.73
N GLU A 118 6.61 -12.08 -34.85
CA GLU A 118 5.75 -10.90 -34.86
C GLU A 118 4.32 -11.26 -34.45
N ALA A 119 3.78 -12.37 -34.97
CA ALA A 119 2.47 -12.88 -34.59
C ALA A 119 2.41 -13.29 -33.11
N ILE A 120 3.50 -13.85 -32.56
CA ILE A 120 3.62 -14.11 -31.11
C ILE A 120 3.43 -12.81 -30.33
N GLY A 121 4.16 -11.75 -30.67
CA GLY A 121 4.08 -10.47 -29.97
C GLY A 121 2.67 -9.85 -30.00
N LYS A 122 2.00 -9.92 -31.15
CA LYS A 122 0.60 -9.47 -31.29
C LYS A 122 -0.36 -10.31 -30.45
N ALA A 123 -0.20 -11.63 -30.45
CA ALA A 123 -1.04 -12.56 -29.70
C ALA A 123 -0.88 -12.38 -28.19
N THR A 124 0.35 -12.23 -27.69
CA THR A 124 0.61 -12.03 -26.26
C THR A 124 0.06 -10.69 -25.77
N GLU A 125 0.18 -9.62 -26.55
CA GLU A 125 -0.37 -8.31 -26.18
C GLU A 125 -1.90 -8.32 -26.21
N ARG A 126 -2.50 -8.97 -27.21
CA ARG A 126 -3.95 -9.16 -27.29
C ARG A 126 -4.47 -9.94 -26.09
N ASN A 127 -3.77 -11.01 -25.69
CA ASN A 127 -4.10 -11.80 -24.51
C ASN A 127 -4.07 -10.93 -23.24
N PHE A 128 -3.01 -10.12 -23.08
CA PHE A 128 -2.85 -9.21 -21.96
C PHE A 128 -3.97 -8.15 -21.90
N ARG A 129 -4.28 -7.48 -23.02
CA ARG A 129 -5.28 -6.40 -23.05
C ARG A 129 -6.72 -6.88 -22.94
N GLY A 130 -7.01 -8.12 -23.30
CA GLY A 130 -8.35 -8.68 -23.29
C GLY A 130 -8.51 -9.79 -22.25
N PRO A 131 -8.39 -11.06 -22.65
CA PRO A 131 -8.70 -12.21 -21.80
C PRO A 131 -8.12 -12.17 -20.38
N ILE A 132 -6.83 -11.81 -20.25
CA ILE A 132 -6.17 -11.73 -18.94
C ILE A 132 -6.81 -10.66 -18.07
N GLN A 133 -7.01 -9.45 -18.58
CA GLN A 133 -7.63 -8.37 -17.81
C GLN A 133 -9.12 -8.60 -17.51
N SER A 134 -9.86 -9.35 -18.34
CA SER A 134 -11.23 -9.78 -18.01
C SER A 134 -11.28 -10.75 -16.84
N ILE A 135 -10.30 -11.65 -16.71
CA ILE A 135 -10.22 -12.57 -15.57
C ILE A 135 -9.64 -11.85 -14.35
N ILE A 136 -8.59 -11.05 -14.57
CA ILE A 136 -7.76 -10.40 -13.56
C ILE A 136 -7.61 -8.92 -13.93
N PRO A 137 -8.57 -8.05 -13.55
CA PRO A 137 -8.51 -6.62 -13.88
C PRO A 137 -7.19 -5.95 -13.48
N TRP A 138 -6.58 -6.39 -12.37
CA TRP A 138 -5.32 -5.87 -11.83
C TRP A 138 -4.05 -6.52 -12.41
N ALA A 139 -4.19 -7.40 -13.41
CA ALA A 139 -3.02 -7.94 -14.11
C ALA A 139 -2.26 -6.84 -14.87
N GLY A 140 -2.96 -5.79 -15.31
CA GLY A 140 -2.39 -4.57 -15.86
C GLY A 140 -2.37 -3.43 -14.84
N ASN A 141 -1.54 -2.43 -15.10
CA ASN A 141 -1.47 -1.19 -14.31
C ASN A 141 -1.03 -0.02 -15.18
N LEU A 142 -1.22 1.21 -14.68
CA LEU A 142 -0.88 2.44 -15.40
C LEU A 142 0.60 2.49 -15.81
N TYR A 143 1.52 1.98 -14.98
CA TYR A 143 2.95 1.94 -15.29
C TYR A 143 3.20 1.12 -16.55
N THR A 144 2.72 -0.12 -16.57
CA THR A 144 2.87 -1.04 -17.72
C THR A 144 2.19 -0.48 -18.96
N ASP A 145 0.99 0.07 -18.85
CA ASP A 145 0.27 0.69 -19.97
C ASP A 145 1.08 1.85 -20.57
N ARG A 146 1.69 2.70 -19.73
CA ARG A 146 2.57 3.79 -20.17
C ARG A 146 3.82 3.26 -20.88
N LEU A 147 4.44 2.19 -20.39
CA LEU A 147 5.59 1.58 -21.05
C LEU A 147 5.21 1.07 -22.45
N ILE A 148 4.09 0.35 -22.57
CA ILE A 148 3.61 -0.18 -23.87
C ILE A 148 3.29 0.97 -24.83
N GLN A 149 2.63 2.02 -24.34
CA GLN A 149 2.29 3.19 -25.15
C GLN A 149 3.54 3.93 -25.64
N GLN A 150 4.51 4.18 -24.75
CA GLN A 150 5.75 4.88 -25.10
C GLN A 150 6.63 4.06 -26.04
N ALA A 151 6.75 2.74 -25.81
CA ALA A 151 7.45 1.84 -26.73
C ALA A 151 6.79 1.83 -28.11
N ARG A 152 5.47 1.77 -28.17
CA ARG A 152 4.72 1.83 -29.43
C ARG A 152 4.88 3.18 -30.14
N ALA A 153 4.85 4.28 -29.39
CA ALA A 153 5.03 5.62 -29.95
C ALA A 153 6.46 5.82 -30.50
N GLU A 154 7.48 5.29 -29.83
CA GLU A 154 8.87 5.45 -30.23
C GLU A 154 9.27 4.54 -31.39
N PHE A 155 8.81 3.29 -31.42
CA PHE A 155 9.25 2.29 -32.39
C PHE A 155 8.25 2.03 -33.53
N GLY A 156 6.98 2.44 -33.40
CA GLY A 156 5.95 2.24 -34.41
C GLY A 156 5.79 0.77 -34.80
N GLU A 157 5.84 0.47 -36.10
CA GLU A 157 5.72 -0.89 -36.65
C GLU A 157 6.86 -1.83 -36.24
N LYS A 158 8.00 -1.28 -35.76
CA LYS A 158 9.14 -2.07 -35.30
C LYS A 158 8.89 -2.69 -33.92
N PHE A 159 7.87 -2.24 -33.20
CA PHE A 159 7.41 -2.83 -31.96
C PHE A 159 6.27 -3.81 -32.24
N TRP A 160 6.57 -5.09 -32.11
CA TRP A 160 5.68 -6.18 -32.47
C TRP A 160 4.67 -6.52 -31.38
N GLY A 161 5.04 -6.33 -30.11
CA GLY A 161 4.07 -6.34 -29.02
C GLY A 161 4.64 -6.61 -27.63
N PHE A 162 3.74 -6.61 -26.66
CA PHE A 162 4.01 -6.84 -25.24
C PHE A 162 3.75 -8.28 -24.81
N TRP A 163 4.59 -8.77 -23.89
CA TRP A 163 4.49 -10.09 -23.27
C TRP A 163 4.56 -9.95 -21.74
N MET A 164 3.46 -10.26 -21.06
CA MET A 164 3.40 -10.35 -19.60
C MET A 164 4.07 -11.63 -19.06
N LEU A 165 5.02 -11.50 -18.13
CA LEU A 165 5.71 -12.64 -17.52
C LEU A 165 5.35 -12.75 -16.04
N GLY A 166 4.25 -13.46 -15.74
CA GLY A 166 3.78 -13.71 -14.38
C GLY A 166 2.29 -13.42 -14.18
N GLY A 167 1.87 -13.35 -12.91
CA GLY A 167 0.48 -13.09 -12.51
C GLY A 167 0.10 -11.60 -12.46
N MET A 168 1.08 -10.68 -12.47
CA MET A 168 0.88 -9.22 -12.52
C MET A 168 2.03 -8.55 -13.30
N SER A 169 1.73 -7.53 -14.11
CA SER A 169 2.74 -6.80 -14.90
C SER A 169 3.48 -5.73 -14.08
N GLY A 170 4.71 -5.38 -14.46
CA GLY A 170 5.52 -4.35 -13.78
C GLY A 170 6.73 -4.93 -13.03
N GLY A 171 6.66 -6.21 -12.65
CA GLY A 171 7.81 -7.03 -12.32
C GLY A 171 8.45 -7.57 -13.60
N GLY A 172 8.24 -8.84 -13.93
CA GLY A 172 8.73 -9.47 -15.15
C GLY A 172 7.91 -9.13 -16.40
N MET A 173 8.57 -8.65 -17.45
CA MET A 173 7.94 -8.28 -18.72
C MET A 173 8.83 -8.58 -19.93
N GLY A 174 8.21 -8.77 -21.09
CA GLY A 174 8.86 -8.94 -22.38
C GLY A 174 8.30 -7.95 -23.40
N PHE A 175 9.18 -7.39 -24.23
CA PHE A 175 8.82 -6.52 -25.34
C PHE A 175 9.45 -7.08 -26.62
N LEU A 176 8.63 -7.38 -27.63
CA LEU A 176 9.09 -7.93 -28.89
C LEU A 176 9.28 -6.82 -29.92
N PHE A 177 10.44 -6.84 -30.57
CA PHE A 177 10.81 -5.90 -31.61
C PHE A 177 11.34 -6.63 -32.83
N ASP A 178 11.34 -5.93 -33.96
CA ASP A 178 12.16 -6.33 -35.11
C ASP A 178 13.61 -6.60 -34.66
N PRO A 179 14.20 -7.77 -34.99
CA PRO A 179 15.56 -8.14 -34.61
C PRO A 179 16.61 -7.07 -34.90
N ARG A 180 16.43 -6.31 -35.99
CA ARG A 180 17.35 -5.24 -36.41
C ARG A 180 17.38 -4.06 -35.43
N HIS A 181 16.35 -3.95 -34.58
CA HIS A 181 16.17 -2.86 -33.63
C HIS A 181 16.31 -3.30 -32.17
N LYS A 182 16.47 -4.59 -31.86
CA LYS A 182 16.58 -5.09 -30.48
C LYS A 182 17.67 -4.36 -29.68
N ALA A 183 18.86 -4.17 -30.27
CA ALA A 183 19.98 -3.51 -29.59
C ALA A 183 19.63 -2.07 -29.18
N SER A 184 19.03 -1.29 -30.09
CA SER A 184 18.53 0.05 -29.76
C SER A 184 17.37 0.01 -28.76
N ALA A 185 16.47 -0.96 -28.90
CA ALA A 185 15.31 -1.10 -28.03
C ALA A 185 15.70 -1.38 -26.57
N LYS A 186 16.74 -2.20 -26.30
CA LYS A 186 17.25 -2.43 -24.95
C LYS A 186 17.61 -1.12 -24.24
N VAL A 187 18.37 -0.25 -24.91
CA VAL A 187 18.85 1.02 -24.33
C VAL A 187 17.69 1.99 -24.11
N ARG A 188 16.82 2.11 -25.11
CA ARG A 188 15.70 3.07 -25.06
C ARG A 188 14.62 2.62 -24.08
N LEU A 189 14.35 1.33 -23.97
CA LEU A 189 13.39 0.79 -23.01
C LEU A 189 13.85 0.98 -21.56
N GLN A 190 15.16 0.85 -21.28
CA GLN A 190 15.71 1.21 -19.96
C GLN A 190 15.42 2.68 -19.63
N ASP A 191 15.73 3.61 -20.54
CA ASP A 191 15.46 5.05 -20.37
C ASP A 191 13.96 5.35 -20.20
N ILE A 192 13.09 4.70 -20.98
CA ILE A 192 11.63 4.79 -20.82
C ILE A 192 11.20 4.32 -19.42
N MET A 193 11.70 3.18 -18.96
CA MET A 193 11.36 2.63 -17.64
C MET A 193 11.86 3.52 -16.51
N ASP A 194 13.08 4.05 -16.58
CA ASP A 194 13.67 4.91 -15.57
C ASP A 194 12.89 6.23 -15.45
N ARG A 195 12.60 6.88 -16.58
CA ARG A 195 11.80 8.12 -16.63
C ARG A 195 10.37 7.89 -16.14
N THR A 196 9.74 6.78 -16.54
CA THR A 196 8.37 6.47 -16.12
C THR A 196 8.30 6.11 -14.64
N LYS A 197 9.30 5.37 -14.12
CA LYS A 197 9.42 5.11 -12.68
C LYS A 197 9.59 6.41 -11.91
N ALA A 198 10.52 7.29 -12.29
CA ALA A 198 10.77 8.54 -11.59
C ALA A 198 9.50 9.42 -11.46
N ARG A 199 8.64 9.42 -12.50
CA ARG A 199 7.35 10.13 -12.44
C ARG A 199 6.31 9.47 -11.53
N MET A 200 6.40 8.16 -11.35
CA MET A 200 5.36 7.37 -10.67
C MET A 200 5.77 6.88 -9.29
N GLU A 201 7.03 7.04 -8.87
CA GLU A 201 7.55 6.44 -7.64
C GLU A 201 6.91 6.97 -6.36
N HIS A 202 6.25 8.13 -6.41
CA HIS A 202 5.42 8.64 -5.32
C HIS A 202 3.98 8.11 -5.34
N SER A 203 3.53 7.46 -6.41
CA SER A 203 2.15 6.98 -6.60
C SER A 203 2.03 5.45 -6.56
N VAL A 204 3.05 4.73 -7.01
CA VAL A 204 3.08 3.25 -7.03
C VAL A 204 4.43 2.75 -6.50
N PRO A 205 4.44 1.61 -5.78
CA PRO A 205 5.64 1.10 -5.15
C PRO A 205 6.60 0.47 -6.16
N PHE A 206 7.88 0.81 -6.04
CA PHE A 206 8.98 0.15 -6.74
C PHE A 206 9.97 -0.41 -5.70
N ALA A 207 10.35 -1.67 -5.86
CA ALA A 207 11.30 -2.34 -4.97
C ALA A 207 12.75 -2.16 -5.43
N MET A 208 12.97 -1.93 -6.72
CA MET A 208 14.29 -1.73 -7.30
C MET A 208 14.24 -0.81 -8.52
N GLN A 209 15.42 -0.43 -9.01
CA GLN A 209 15.50 0.20 -10.32
C GLN A 209 15.13 -0.81 -11.41
N PRO A 210 14.45 -0.38 -12.48
CA PRO A 210 14.15 -1.25 -13.61
C PRO A 210 15.46 -1.77 -14.22
N VAL A 211 15.43 -2.99 -14.74
CA VAL A 211 16.59 -3.60 -15.39
C VAL A 211 16.18 -4.29 -16.69
N VAL A 212 17.04 -4.18 -17.69
CA VAL A 212 16.95 -4.97 -18.92
C VAL A 212 17.89 -6.17 -18.82
N TYR A 213 17.35 -7.37 -18.99
CA TYR A 213 18.13 -8.60 -18.89
C TYR A 213 18.86 -8.94 -20.19
N ASP A 214 20.00 -9.59 -20.01
CA ASP A 214 20.58 -10.47 -21.02
C ASP A 214 20.13 -11.90 -20.72
N PHE A 215 19.59 -12.57 -21.74
CA PHE A 215 19.10 -13.94 -21.60
C PHE A 215 19.44 -14.73 -22.85
N ALA A 216 19.53 -16.05 -22.67
CA ALA A 216 19.60 -17.03 -23.73
C ALA A 216 18.71 -18.22 -23.37
N ILE A 217 18.32 -19.01 -24.36
CA ILE A 217 17.61 -20.27 -24.14
C ILE A 217 18.64 -21.32 -23.71
N ASP A 218 18.50 -21.85 -22.49
CA ASP A 218 19.33 -22.93 -21.98
C ASP A 218 18.76 -24.28 -22.41
N GLU A 219 19.35 -24.91 -23.43
CA GLU A 219 18.93 -26.23 -23.93
C GLU A 219 19.35 -27.41 -23.04
N ARG A 220 20.20 -27.18 -22.02
CA ARG A 220 20.75 -28.23 -21.15
C ARG A 220 20.00 -28.31 -19.82
N GLY A 221 19.53 -27.18 -19.32
CA GLY A 221 18.94 -27.06 -17.99
C GLY A 221 19.98 -27.11 -16.88
N THR A 222 19.54 -27.21 -15.63
CA THR A 222 20.42 -27.30 -14.46
C THR A 222 21.20 -28.61 -14.47
N TRP A 223 22.52 -28.49 -14.43
CA TRP A 223 23.45 -29.59 -14.26
C TRP A 223 24.49 -29.21 -13.23
N ALA A 224 25.12 -30.20 -12.61
CA ALA A 224 26.20 -30.00 -11.65
C ALA A 224 27.37 -30.91 -12.00
N GLU A 225 28.57 -30.47 -11.66
CA GLU A 225 29.78 -31.27 -11.70
C GLU A 225 30.28 -31.47 -10.27
N LEU A 226 30.69 -32.70 -9.95
CA LEU A 226 31.21 -32.99 -8.62
C LEU A 226 32.69 -32.63 -8.58
N HIS A 227 33.03 -31.56 -7.89
CA HIS A 227 34.42 -31.19 -7.61
C HIS A 227 34.96 -31.99 -6.42
N GLY A 228 36.24 -32.39 -6.49
CA GLY A 228 36.93 -33.05 -5.38
C GLY A 228 37.20 -32.10 -4.21
N ARG A 229 37.54 -32.65 -3.04
CA ARG A 229 37.89 -31.84 -1.86
C ARG A 229 39.10 -30.95 -2.17
N ALA A 230 38.99 -29.68 -1.78
CA ALA A 230 40.12 -28.76 -1.66
C ALA A 230 41.32 -29.45 -0.96
N GLY A 231 42.43 -29.63 -1.69
CA GLY A 231 43.65 -30.31 -1.23
C GLY A 231 43.82 -31.78 -1.69
N GLU A 232 42.79 -32.43 -2.23
CA GLU A 232 42.91 -33.77 -2.88
C GLU A 232 43.04 -33.66 -4.41
N THR A 233 42.48 -32.62 -5.01
CA THR A 233 42.52 -32.34 -6.47
C THR A 233 43.94 -32.03 -7.00
N GLU A 234 44.87 -31.60 -6.14
CA GLU A 234 46.27 -31.38 -6.53
C GLU A 234 47.02 -32.69 -6.83
N ARG A 235 46.56 -33.84 -6.31
CA ARG A 235 47.23 -35.14 -6.56
C ARG A 235 46.88 -35.76 -7.92
N GLN A 236 45.88 -35.24 -8.63
CA GLN A 236 45.43 -35.79 -9.92
C GLN A 236 45.52 -34.81 -11.10
N GLY A 237 45.98 -33.57 -10.88
CA GLY A 237 46.37 -32.66 -11.98
C GLY A 237 45.23 -32.11 -12.84
N GLU A 238 43.97 -32.43 -12.56
CA GLU A 238 42.81 -31.93 -13.31
C GLU A 238 41.65 -31.65 -12.34
N GLY A 239 41.51 -30.40 -11.89
CA GLY A 239 40.32 -29.94 -11.17
C GLY A 239 40.50 -28.63 -10.42
N SER A 240 39.60 -27.68 -10.63
CA SER A 240 39.49 -26.46 -9.80
C SER A 240 39.09 -26.83 -8.37
N PRO A 241 39.62 -26.14 -7.34
CA PRO A 241 39.23 -26.37 -5.95
C PRO A 241 37.72 -26.11 -5.78
N ALA A 242 37.08 -26.86 -4.87
CA ALA A 242 35.66 -26.69 -4.53
C ALA A 242 35.42 -25.43 -3.69
N LEU A 243 35.71 -24.26 -4.28
CA LEU A 243 35.46 -22.94 -3.71
C LEU A 243 34.24 -22.31 -4.38
N MET A 244 33.44 -21.60 -3.59
CA MET A 244 32.36 -20.78 -4.12
C MET A 244 32.94 -19.48 -4.73
N PRO A 245 32.20 -18.82 -5.63
CA PRO A 245 32.65 -17.53 -6.19
C PRO A 245 32.86 -16.47 -5.10
N GLY A 246 33.79 -15.54 -5.30
CA GLY A 246 34.10 -14.49 -4.30
C GLY A 246 32.89 -13.67 -3.84
N ASP A 247 31.92 -13.42 -4.71
CA ASP A 247 30.70 -12.68 -4.35
C ASP A 247 29.77 -13.46 -3.42
N TYR A 248 29.74 -14.80 -3.52
CA TYR A 248 29.04 -15.64 -2.55
C TYR A 248 29.61 -15.43 -1.15
N TYR A 249 30.93 -15.44 -1.01
CA TYR A 249 31.60 -15.21 0.27
C TYR A 249 31.36 -13.80 0.80
N ARG A 250 31.42 -12.78 -0.05
CA ARG A 250 31.12 -11.38 0.33
C ARG A 250 29.70 -11.21 0.89
N LEU A 251 28.75 -11.99 0.39
CA LEU A 251 27.35 -11.96 0.82
C LEU A 251 27.11 -12.77 2.10
N THR A 252 27.68 -13.97 2.20
CA THR A 252 27.32 -14.93 3.25
C THR A 252 28.21 -14.86 4.50
N PHE A 253 29.50 -14.56 4.35
CA PHE A 253 30.46 -14.63 5.46
C PHE A 253 30.29 -13.55 6.54
N PRO A 254 29.90 -12.28 6.24
CA PRO A 254 29.74 -11.27 7.29
C PRO A 254 28.78 -11.72 8.41
N ASP A 255 27.66 -12.34 8.05
CA ASP A 255 26.67 -12.82 9.01
C ASP A 255 27.12 -14.07 9.75
N ILE A 256 27.87 -14.96 9.08
CA ILE A 256 28.44 -16.16 9.69
C ILE A 256 29.50 -15.78 10.73
N LEU A 257 30.41 -14.85 10.40
CA LEU A 257 31.52 -14.43 11.25
C LEU A 257 31.11 -13.66 12.51
N ARG A 258 29.90 -13.08 12.53
CA ARG A 258 29.37 -12.36 13.71
C ARG A 258 28.60 -13.25 14.68
N ARG A 259 28.27 -14.47 14.29
CA ARG A 259 27.58 -15.43 15.16
C ARG A 259 28.57 -16.05 16.14
N ASP A 260 28.05 -16.51 17.28
CA ASP A 260 28.82 -17.36 18.18
C ASP A 260 29.30 -18.61 17.40
N PRO A 261 30.62 -18.91 17.36
CA PRO A 261 31.16 -20.08 16.68
C PRO A 261 30.47 -21.40 17.06
N TRP A 262 29.95 -21.52 18.29
CA TRP A 262 29.23 -22.69 18.77
C TRP A 262 27.87 -22.90 18.09
N LEU A 263 27.26 -21.84 17.56
CA LEU A 263 25.98 -21.87 16.83
C LEU A 263 26.14 -22.14 15.32
N LEU A 264 27.36 -22.17 14.81
CA LEU A 264 27.62 -22.48 13.39
C LEU A 264 27.40 -23.97 13.10
N SER A 265 26.74 -24.25 11.98
CA SER A 265 26.58 -25.62 11.48
C SER A 265 27.93 -26.23 11.07
N PRO A 266 28.07 -27.57 11.06
CA PRO A 266 29.28 -28.23 10.57
C PRO A 266 29.68 -27.80 9.16
N ALA A 267 28.71 -27.59 8.26
CA ALA A 267 28.95 -27.13 6.90
C ALA A 267 29.55 -25.71 6.85
N GLN A 268 29.02 -24.77 7.65
CA GLN A 268 29.54 -23.40 7.71
C GLN A 268 30.96 -23.34 8.30
N ARG A 269 31.26 -24.17 9.30
CA ARG A 269 32.62 -24.26 9.85
C ARG A 269 33.61 -24.81 8.82
N ALA A 270 33.24 -25.89 8.14
CA ALA A 270 34.06 -26.46 7.07
C ALA A 270 34.30 -25.45 5.93
N GLU A 271 33.27 -24.67 5.55
CA GLU A 271 33.40 -23.63 4.54
C GLU A 271 34.37 -22.51 4.96
N LEU A 272 34.31 -22.05 6.23
CA LEU A 272 35.24 -21.06 6.78
C LEU A 272 36.68 -21.59 6.84
N GLU A 273 36.86 -22.86 7.20
CA GLU A 273 38.16 -23.52 7.24
C GLU A 273 38.78 -23.63 5.84
N ILE A 274 37.98 -24.09 4.86
CA ILE A 274 38.42 -24.23 3.46
C ILE A 274 38.74 -22.86 2.86
N PHE A 275 37.87 -21.86 3.06
CA PHE A 275 38.12 -20.50 2.60
C PHE A 275 39.37 -19.92 3.27
N GLY A 276 39.53 -20.07 4.59
CA GLY A 276 40.71 -19.58 5.30
C GLY A 276 42.01 -20.22 4.81
N ALA A 277 41.98 -21.51 4.45
CA ALA A 277 43.13 -22.24 3.95
C ALA A 277 43.53 -21.83 2.53
N LEU A 278 42.56 -21.57 1.64
CA LEU A 278 42.82 -21.39 0.20
C LEU A 278 42.68 -19.96 -0.33
N SER A 279 42.01 -19.06 0.40
CA SER A 279 41.73 -17.69 -0.07
C SER A 279 42.97 -16.82 -0.29
N ALA A 280 44.08 -17.14 0.37
CA ALA A 280 45.35 -16.42 0.20
C ALA A 280 46.06 -16.75 -1.12
N GLU A 281 45.76 -17.91 -1.71
CA GLU A 281 46.44 -18.43 -2.91
C GLU A 281 45.60 -18.26 -4.18
N ASP A 282 44.29 -17.98 -4.05
CA ASP A 282 43.39 -17.73 -5.17
C ASP A 282 43.28 -16.22 -5.50
N PRO A 283 43.77 -15.76 -6.66
CA PRO A 283 43.68 -14.36 -7.09
C PRO A 283 42.25 -13.79 -7.11
N ALA A 284 41.23 -14.63 -7.31
CA ALA A 284 39.83 -14.21 -7.30
C ALA A 284 39.29 -13.92 -5.90
N LEU A 285 39.97 -14.38 -4.85
CA LEU A 285 39.53 -14.27 -3.45
C LEU A 285 40.39 -13.31 -2.60
N VAL A 286 41.57 -12.89 -3.09
CA VAL A 286 42.48 -11.95 -2.40
C VAL A 286 41.76 -10.68 -1.92
N ASP A 287 40.87 -10.12 -2.74
CA ASP A 287 40.13 -8.89 -2.41
C ASP A 287 38.89 -9.12 -1.53
N VAL A 288 38.53 -10.38 -1.25
CA VAL A 288 37.36 -10.71 -0.43
C VAL A 288 37.65 -10.42 1.05
N LEU A 289 38.80 -10.86 1.58
CA LEU A 289 39.17 -10.70 2.99
C LEU A 289 39.19 -9.23 3.47
N PRO A 290 39.85 -8.27 2.78
CA PRO A 290 39.79 -6.86 3.15
C PRO A 290 38.36 -6.29 3.12
N SER A 291 37.56 -6.74 2.15
CA SER A 291 36.16 -6.31 2.03
C SER A 291 35.27 -6.83 3.17
N LEU A 292 35.52 -8.05 3.65
CA LEU A 292 34.83 -8.62 4.82
C LEU A 292 35.17 -7.84 6.08
N PHE A 293 36.46 -7.51 6.30
CA PHE A 293 36.90 -6.74 7.45
C PHE A 293 36.27 -5.33 7.49
N GLN A 294 36.24 -4.63 6.34
CA GLN A 294 35.56 -3.33 6.24
C GLN A 294 34.05 -3.41 6.54
N ARG A 295 33.39 -4.52 6.20
CA ARG A 295 31.96 -4.74 6.48
C ARG A 295 31.69 -5.11 7.95
N MET A 296 32.70 -5.60 8.68
CA MET A 296 32.57 -5.92 10.10
C MET A 296 32.76 -4.71 11.03
N LEU A 297 33.35 -3.62 10.56
CA LEU A 297 33.58 -2.40 11.34
C LEU A 297 32.35 -1.47 11.32
N PRO A 298 32.00 -0.80 12.45
CA PRO A 298 30.97 0.24 12.47
C PRO A 298 31.36 1.41 11.56
N GLN A 299 30.47 1.84 10.67
CA GLN A 299 30.67 3.06 9.86
C GLN A 299 30.04 4.27 10.55
N LYS A 300 30.74 5.40 10.52
CA LYS A 300 30.34 6.68 11.14
C LYS A 300 29.26 7.34 10.27
N GLN A 301 27.98 7.03 10.51
CA GLN A 301 26.81 7.69 9.89
C GLN A 301 26.06 8.63 10.86
N GLU A 302 26.52 8.73 12.12
CA GLU A 302 25.75 9.32 13.23
C GLU A 302 25.71 10.85 13.29
N GLU A 303 26.68 11.57 12.72
CA GLU A 303 26.75 13.04 12.83
C GLU A 303 25.85 13.76 11.81
N ASP A 304 25.72 13.24 10.58
CA ASP A 304 24.93 13.86 9.49
C ASP A 304 23.40 13.68 9.68
N SER A 305 22.98 12.62 10.39
CA SER A 305 21.56 12.27 10.57
C SER A 305 20.85 13.10 11.65
N GLN A 306 21.54 13.48 12.73
CA GLN A 306 20.95 14.25 13.83
C GLN A 306 20.67 15.72 13.44
N GLU A 307 21.58 16.35 12.70
CA GLU A 307 21.37 17.72 12.18
C GLU A 307 20.23 17.76 11.14
N SER A 308 20.05 16.67 10.39
CA SER A 308 18.93 16.49 9.47
C SER A 308 17.58 16.32 10.20
N LEU A 309 17.53 15.55 11.30
CA LEU A 309 16.29 15.35 12.07
C LEU A 309 15.82 16.63 12.77
N SER A 310 16.72 17.40 13.40
CA SER A 310 16.35 18.66 14.05
C SER A 310 15.80 19.68 13.05
N THR A 311 16.40 19.75 11.86
CA THR A 311 15.92 20.57 10.74
C THR A 311 14.52 20.14 10.29
N MET A 312 14.28 18.84 10.18
CA MET A 312 12.99 18.28 9.78
C MET A 312 11.88 18.55 10.83
N LEU A 313 12.18 18.46 12.12
CA LEU A 313 11.24 18.81 13.19
C LEU A 313 10.90 20.31 13.16
N ALA A 314 11.90 21.17 12.97
CA ALA A 314 11.68 22.62 12.88
C ALA A 314 10.85 23.01 11.64
N ALA A 315 11.09 22.36 10.50
CA ALA A 315 10.34 22.61 9.27
C ALA A 315 8.86 22.17 9.34
N ASN A 316 8.53 21.24 10.23
CA ASN A 316 7.20 20.66 10.37
C ASN A 316 6.56 21.05 11.72
N ALA A 317 6.74 22.30 12.17
CA ALA A 317 6.08 22.87 13.35
C ALA A 317 5.98 21.89 14.56
N PHE A 318 7.06 21.17 14.85
CA PHE A 318 7.06 20.19 15.93
C PHE A 318 6.79 20.87 17.28
N ASP A 319 5.68 20.50 17.91
CA ASP A 319 5.31 21.02 19.23
C ASP A 319 6.06 20.26 20.31
N ARG A 320 7.17 20.85 20.77
CA ARG A 320 8.01 20.25 21.79
C ARG A 320 7.34 20.18 23.15
N GLU A 321 6.50 21.16 23.51
CA GLU A 321 5.81 21.17 24.80
C GLU A 321 4.79 20.03 24.86
N GLN A 322 3.98 19.89 23.81
CA GLN A 322 3.04 18.77 23.67
C GLN A 322 3.77 17.43 23.67
N HIS A 323 4.88 17.29 22.93
CA HIS A 323 5.65 16.05 22.92
C HIS A 323 6.17 15.67 24.31
N GLU A 324 6.72 16.63 25.05
CA GLU A 324 7.22 16.40 26.41
C GLU A 324 6.09 16.02 27.37
N GLN A 325 4.92 16.65 27.23
CA GLN A 325 3.72 16.29 28.00
C GLN A 325 3.28 14.85 27.71
N ILE A 326 3.15 14.48 26.43
CA ILE A 326 2.79 13.12 25.98
C ILE A 326 3.81 12.10 26.47
N ARG A 327 5.11 12.42 26.39
CA ARG A 327 6.17 11.55 26.90
C ARG A 327 6.09 11.38 28.43
N GLY A 328 5.78 12.45 29.15
CA GLY A 328 5.52 12.41 30.60
C GLY A 328 4.30 11.55 30.96
N ASP A 329 3.21 11.67 30.20
CA ASP A 329 2.00 10.86 30.34
C ASP A 329 2.29 9.38 30.05
N LEU A 330 3.08 9.09 29.02
CA LEU A 330 3.51 7.74 28.67
C LEU A 330 4.39 7.17 29.80
N ARG A 331 5.42 7.88 30.26
CA ARG A 331 6.28 7.37 31.33
C ARG A 331 5.53 7.13 32.65
N SER A 332 4.61 8.02 33.00
CA SER A 332 3.79 7.88 34.22
C SER A 332 2.69 6.83 34.13
N GLY A 333 2.40 6.31 32.93
CA GLY A 333 1.35 5.31 32.72
C GLY A 333 -0.06 5.89 32.64
N ARG A 334 -0.20 7.21 32.43
CA ARG A 334 -1.49 7.85 32.13
C ARG A 334 -1.98 7.47 30.74
N ILE A 335 -1.07 7.30 29.79
CA ILE A 335 -1.32 6.77 28.45
C ILE A 335 -0.41 5.55 28.18
N GLY A 336 -0.80 4.71 27.24
CA GLY A 336 -0.16 3.44 26.91
C GLY A 336 -1.14 2.54 26.14
N LEU A 337 -0.67 1.41 25.63
CA LEU A 337 -1.48 0.53 24.79
C LEU A 337 -2.74 0.04 25.52
N ALA A 338 -2.61 -0.33 26.78
CA ALA A 338 -3.74 -0.74 27.62
C ALA A 338 -4.67 0.42 27.96
N GLN A 339 -4.13 1.65 28.08
CA GLN A 339 -4.87 2.86 28.43
C GLN A 339 -5.64 3.47 27.26
N ASN A 340 -5.41 3.01 26.03
CA ASN A 340 -6.26 3.36 24.89
C ASN A 340 -7.72 2.95 25.11
N ARG A 341 -7.92 1.84 25.84
CA ARG A 341 -9.23 1.24 26.06
C ARG A 341 -10.05 2.05 27.04
N LEU A 342 -11.34 2.19 26.75
CA LEU A 342 -12.32 2.67 27.70
C LEU A 342 -12.29 1.80 28.97
N PRO A 343 -12.63 2.37 30.14
CA PRO A 343 -12.71 1.59 31.37
C PRO A 343 -13.62 0.37 31.19
N THR A 344 -13.24 -0.78 31.74
CA THR A 344 -14.07 -2.01 31.66
C THR A 344 -15.44 -1.88 32.33
N ARG A 345 -15.63 -0.86 33.16
CA ARG A 345 -16.91 -0.49 33.78
C ARG A 345 -17.82 0.34 32.86
N SER A 346 -17.31 0.86 31.75
CA SER A 346 -18.12 1.65 30.82
C SER A 346 -19.16 0.74 30.18
N LEU A 347 -20.41 1.19 30.19
CA LEU A 347 -21.49 0.50 29.53
C LEU A 347 -21.47 0.87 28.05
N ILE A 348 -21.19 -0.11 27.19
CA ILE A 348 -21.16 0.05 25.74
C ILE A 348 -22.33 -0.75 25.16
N GLU A 349 -23.27 -0.05 24.56
CA GLU A 349 -24.51 -0.60 24.03
C GLU A 349 -24.64 -0.26 22.54
N GLU A 350 -25.40 -1.09 21.85
CA GLU A 350 -25.83 -0.81 20.48
C GLU A 350 -26.78 0.40 20.45
N VAL A 351 -26.73 1.16 19.36
CA VAL A 351 -27.67 2.25 19.12
C VAL A 351 -28.87 1.69 18.37
N ALA A 352 -30.09 1.93 18.89
CA ALA A 352 -31.29 1.41 18.28
C ALA A 352 -31.51 2.08 16.91
N PRO A 353 -31.89 1.33 15.85
CA PRO A 353 -32.10 1.89 14.52
C PRO A 353 -33.11 3.05 14.47
N GLU A 354 -34.09 3.07 15.37
CA GLU A 354 -35.13 4.11 15.45
C GLU A 354 -34.60 5.46 15.96
N GLU A 355 -33.42 5.48 16.58
CA GLU A 355 -32.73 6.70 17.02
C GLU A 355 -31.89 7.32 15.91
N LEU A 356 -31.77 6.65 14.76
CA LEU A 356 -30.97 7.08 13.63
C LEU A 356 -31.86 7.46 12.46
N VAL A 357 -31.38 8.41 11.66
CA VAL A 357 -31.97 8.68 10.35
C VAL A 357 -31.42 7.66 9.37
N ASP A 358 -32.31 6.90 8.73
CA ASP A 358 -31.93 5.94 7.69
C ASP A 358 -32.11 6.57 6.30
N ALA A 359 -30.98 6.79 5.60
CA ALA A 359 -30.92 7.31 4.24
C ALA A 359 -30.63 6.21 3.20
N THR A 360 -30.65 4.93 3.57
CA THR A 360 -30.30 3.82 2.67
C THR A 360 -31.24 3.68 1.48
N GLU A 361 -32.53 4.01 1.66
CA GLU A 361 -33.57 4.02 0.63
C GLU A 361 -33.87 5.45 0.10
N GLY A 362 -33.01 6.41 0.43
CA GLY A 362 -33.18 7.82 0.11
C GLY A 362 -33.84 8.63 1.24
N LEU A 363 -33.80 9.95 1.09
CA LEU A 363 -34.30 10.91 2.07
C LEU A 363 -35.55 11.65 1.55
N PRO A 364 -36.39 12.22 2.43
CA PRO A 364 -37.49 13.09 2.03
C PRO A 364 -37.04 14.20 1.07
N LYS A 365 -37.89 14.52 0.07
CA LYS A 365 -37.58 15.50 -0.98
C LYS A 365 -37.25 16.89 -0.44
N ASP A 366 -37.90 17.29 0.65
CA ASP A 366 -37.67 18.59 1.29
C ASP A 366 -36.19 18.79 1.66
N PHE A 367 -35.48 17.73 2.06
CA PHE A 367 -34.04 17.82 2.32
C PHE A 367 -33.23 18.01 1.03
N ASP A 368 -33.59 17.34 -0.07
CA ASP A 368 -32.91 17.56 -1.36
C ASP A 368 -33.08 19.01 -1.83
N GLU A 369 -34.27 19.61 -1.67
CA GLU A 369 -34.53 21.01 -2.01
C GLU A 369 -33.69 21.98 -1.15
N ILE A 370 -33.65 21.78 0.17
CA ILE A 370 -32.83 22.59 1.10
C ILE A 370 -31.35 22.50 0.74
N GLY A 371 -30.84 21.29 0.53
CA GLY A 371 -29.43 21.10 0.18
C GLY A 371 -29.06 21.66 -1.19
N ARG A 372 -29.95 21.55 -2.18
CA ARG A 372 -29.73 22.17 -3.50
C ARG A 372 -29.64 23.69 -3.39
N ALA A 373 -30.54 24.31 -2.64
CA ALA A 373 -30.51 25.75 -2.43
C ALA A 373 -29.18 26.21 -1.79
N ALA A 374 -28.68 25.48 -0.78
CA ALA A 374 -27.39 25.78 -0.16
C ALA A 374 -26.20 25.59 -1.13
N LEU A 375 -26.24 24.56 -1.98
CA LEU A 375 -25.22 24.33 -3.01
C LEU A 375 -25.23 25.41 -4.10
N GLU A 376 -26.41 25.80 -4.58
CA GLU A 376 -26.59 26.89 -5.54
C GLU A 376 -26.09 28.22 -4.97
N ALA A 377 -26.36 28.50 -3.68
CA ALA A 377 -25.85 29.66 -2.96
C ALA A 377 -24.32 29.63 -2.72
N GLY A 378 -23.67 28.47 -2.92
CA GLY A 378 -22.23 28.31 -2.74
C GLY A 378 -21.81 28.21 -1.28
N GLU A 379 -22.68 27.70 -0.41
CA GLU A 379 -22.49 27.63 1.05
C GLU A 379 -21.64 26.44 1.50
N VAL A 380 -21.13 25.62 0.57
CA VAL A 380 -20.49 24.32 0.87
C VAL A 380 -19.09 24.24 0.28
N ALA A 381 -18.17 23.61 1.03
CA ALA A 381 -16.87 23.17 0.54
C ALA A 381 -16.57 21.72 0.93
N VAL A 382 -15.75 21.04 0.15
CA VAL A 382 -15.31 19.66 0.41
C VAL A 382 -13.93 19.67 1.05
N VAL A 383 -13.71 18.81 2.04
CA VAL A 383 -12.40 18.57 2.66
C VAL A 383 -12.06 17.08 2.57
N THR A 384 -11.14 16.72 1.68
CA THR A 384 -10.65 15.34 1.54
C THR A 384 -9.40 15.12 2.37
N LEU A 385 -9.45 14.14 3.27
CA LEU A 385 -8.33 13.77 4.15
C LEU A 385 -7.29 12.93 3.41
N ALA A 386 -6.14 13.52 3.09
CA ALA A 386 -5.04 12.88 2.36
C ALA A 386 -3.65 13.07 3.02
N GLY A 387 -3.61 13.35 4.33
CA GLY A 387 -2.37 13.46 5.10
C GLY A 387 -1.67 12.14 5.39
N GLY A 388 -2.38 11.00 5.32
CA GLY A 388 -1.82 9.68 5.59
C GLY A 388 -1.05 9.07 4.41
N ALA A 389 0.10 8.43 4.69
CA ALA A 389 0.87 7.68 3.68
C ALA A 389 0.21 6.37 3.21
N GLY A 390 -0.94 5.97 3.79
CA GLY A 390 -1.66 4.76 3.36
C GLY A 390 -0.84 3.47 3.47
N SER A 391 -0.06 3.30 4.54
CA SER A 391 0.87 2.18 4.72
C SER A 391 0.26 0.79 4.55
N ARG A 392 -1.02 0.59 4.90
CA ARG A 392 -1.75 -0.67 4.63
C ARG A 392 -1.96 -0.94 3.14
N TRP A 393 -2.25 0.11 2.37
CA TRP A 393 -2.43 0.02 0.92
C TRP A 393 -1.13 -0.30 0.20
N SER A 394 -0.03 0.33 0.65
CA SER A 394 1.29 0.24 0.02
C SER A 394 2.22 -0.78 0.67
N GLN A 395 1.76 -1.53 1.68
CA GLN A 395 2.57 -2.40 2.53
C GLN A 395 3.84 -1.69 3.06
N GLY A 396 3.73 -0.40 3.37
CA GLY A 396 4.82 0.42 3.91
C GLY A 396 5.81 0.98 2.88
N ALA A 397 5.52 0.92 1.59
CA ALA A 397 6.43 1.36 0.52
C ALA A 397 6.60 2.89 0.38
N GLY A 398 6.05 3.70 1.30
CA GLY A 398 6.28 5.15 1.34
C GLY A 398 5.64 5.95 0.20
N VAL A 399 4.68 5.37 -0.53
CA VAL A 399 3.95 6.06 -1.61
C VAL A 399 2.69 6.75 -1.11
N VAL A 400 2.24 7.77 -1.83
CA VAL A 400 1.05 8.54 -1.51
C VAL A 400 -0.19 7.86 -2.08
N LYS A 401 -1.01 7.27 -1.19
CA LYS A 401 -2.25 6.59 -1.55
C LYS A 401 -3.18 7.43 -2.43
N ALA A 402 -3.29 8.74 -2.15
CA ALA A 402 -4.14 9.65 -2.91
C ALA A 402 -3.85 9.65 -4.42
N LEU A 403 -2.58 9.45 -4.81
CA LEU A 403 -2.11 9.46 -6.19
C LEU A 403 -2.11 8.07 -6.84
N ASN A 404 -2.40 7.00 -6.08
CA ASN A 404 -2.29 5.64 -6.57
C ASN A 404 -3.35 5.34 -7.65
N PRO A 405 -2.98 4.99 -8.90
CA PRO A 405 -3.89 4.72 -10.00
C PRO A 405 -4.49 3.30 -9.91
N PHE A 406 -5.37 3.08 -8.94
CA PHE A 406 -5.74 1.75 -8.47
C PHE A 406 -6.82 1.01 -9.30
N ALA A 407 -7.63 1.74 -10.06
CA ALA A 407 -8.75 1.16 -10.79
C ALA A 407 -8.92 1.81 -12.16
N ARG A 408 -9.44 1.04 -13.13
CA ARG A 408 -9.85 1.58 -14.43
C ARG A 408 -11.30 2.05 -14.36
N LEU A 409 -11.51 3.35 -14.53
CA LEU A 409 -12.82 4.02 -14.60
C LEU A 409 -12.84 4.93 -15.83
N ALA A 410 -13.93 4.92 -16.58
CA ALA A 410 -14.10 5.56 -17.88
C ALA A 410 -12.95 5.19 -18.85
N GLY A 411 -12.57 3.92 -18.85
CA GLY A 411 -11.52 3.35 -19.72
C GLY A 411 -10.07 3.69 -19.36
N ARG A 412 -9.82 4.56 -18.37
CA ARG A 412 -8.47 4.98 -17.92
C ARG A 412 -8.22 4.57 -16.48
N HIS A 413 -6.95 4.34 -16.12
CA HIS A 413 -6.57 4.17 -14.72
C HIS A 413 -6.74 5.50 -13.98
N ARG A 414 -7.47 5.48 -12.87
CA ARG A 414 -7.80 6.65 -12.05
C ARG A 414 -7.25 6.50 -10.64
N SER A 415 -6.76 7.61 -10.13
CA SER A 415 -6.34 7.77 -8.74
C SER A 415 -7.51 8.13 -7.82
N PHE A 416 -7.30 8.00 -6.50
CA PHE A 416 -8.30 8.39 -5.52
C PHE A 416 -8.65 9.88 -5.63
N ILE A 417 -7.64 10.74 -5.77
CA ILE A 417 -7.86 12.20 -5.86
C ILE A 417 -8.63 12.56 -7.14
N GLU A 418 -8.35 11.94 -8.29
CA GLU A 418 -9.11 12.17 -9.53
C GLU A 418 -10.60 11.86 -9.37
N ILE A 419 -10.93 10.77 -8.68
CA ILE A 419 -12.33 10.39 -8.42
C ILE A 419 -13.04 11.49 -7.63
N HIS A 420 -12.42 12.00 -6.56
CA HIS A 420 -13.03 13.04 -5.72
C HIS A 420 -13.17 14.39 -6.43
N LEU A 421 -12.19 14.77 -7.24
CA LEU A 421 -12.28 15.97 -8.07
C LEU A 421 -13.37 15.84 -9.14
N ALA A 422 -13.48 14.68 -9.80
CA ALA A 422 -14.53 14.41 -10.78
C ALA A 422 -15.95 14.47 -10.17
N LYS A 423 -16.13 13.97 -8.95
CA LYS A 423 -17.41 14.11 -8.22
C LYS A 423 -17.72 15.56 -7.88
N SER A 424 -16.73 16.31 -7.41
CA SER A 424 -16.90 17.73 -7.07
C SER A 424 -17.25 18.56 -8.30
N ARG A 425 -16.62 18.27 -9.44
CA ARG A 425 -16.93 18.85 -10.74
C ARG A 425 -18.36 18.57 -11.17
N ARG A 426 -18.84 17.33 -11.00
CA ARG A 426 -20.22 16.98 -11.30
C ARG A 426 -21.20 17.78 -10.42
N SER A 427 -20.99 17.81 -9.10
CA SER A 427 -21.84 18.56 -8.17
C SER A 427 -21.88 20.05 -8.51
N GLY A 428 -20.71 20.65 -8.81
CA GLY A 428 -20.63 22.06 -9.19
C GLY A 428 -21.37 22.38 -10.49
N ARG A 429 -21.28 21.50 -11.51
CA ARG A 429 -22.06 21.67 -12.76
C ARG A 429 -23.56 21.51 -12.54
N LEU A 430 -23.99 20.55 -11.72
CA LEU A 430 -25.41 20.28 -11.47
C LEU A 430 -26.08 21.43 -10.71
N CYS A 431 -25.34 22.12 -9.83
CA CYS A 431 -25.87 23.23 -9.02
C CYS A 431 -25.51 24.61 -9.59
N GLY A 432 -24.83 24.68 -10.73
CA GLY A 432 -24.43 25.95 -11.37
C GLY A 432 -23.35 26.76 -10.64
N THR A 433 -22.90 26.31 -9.46
CA THR A 433 -21.91 26.99 -8.62
C THR A 433 -20.68 26.10 -8.43
N PRO A 434 -19.47 26.56 -8.81
CA PRO A 434 -18.24 25.80 -8.61
C PRO A 434 -18.04 25.40 -7.15
N LEU A 435 -17.66 24.15 -6.90
CA LEU A 435 -17.49 23.61 -5.56
C LEU A 435 -16.01 23.70 -5.13
N PRO A 436 -15.68 24.43 -4.05
CA PRO A 436 -14.34 24.44 -3.50
C PRO A 436 -13.99 23.06 -2.95
N HIS A 437 -12.78 22.61 -3.25
CA HIS A 437 -12.26 21.34 -2.78
C HIS A 437 -10.91 21.56 -2.11
N VAL A 438 -10.85 21.28 -0.82
CA VAL A 438 -9.63 21.31 -0.03
C VAL A 438 -9.12 19.89 0.11
N VAL A 439 -7.85 19.65 -0.24
CA VAL A 439 -7.16 18.39 0.04
C VAL A 439 -6.18 18.63 1.17
N THR A 440 -6.39 18.00 2.31
CA THR A 440 -5.43 18.07 3.42
C THR A 440 -4.25 17.16 3.13
N THR A 441 -3.06 17.63 3.46
CA THR A 441 -1.80 16.93 3.20
C THR A 441 -0.94 16.95 4.46
N SER A 442 0.11 16.14 4.50
CA SER A 442 1.12 16.20 5.56
C SER A 442 2.51 16.37 4.96
N TYR A 443 3.55 16.48 5.80
CA TYR A 443 4.93 16.43 5.34
C TYR A 443 5.26 15.22 4.47
N LEU A 444 4.54 14.09 4.61
CA LEU A 444 4.71 12.88 3.82
C LEU A 444 4.08 12.97 2.43
N THR A 445 2.98 13.73 2.29
CA THR A 445 2.14 13.69 1.09
C THR A 445 2.11 15.01 0.33
N HIS A 446 2.42 16.13 0.99
CA HIS A 446 2.23 17.47 0.45
C HIS A 446 2.99 17.69 -0.85
N ARG A 447 4.32 17.47 -0.85
CA ARG A 447 5.15 17.72 -2.04
C ARG A 447 4.70 16.87 -3.22
N ALA A 448 4.51 15.57 -3.02
CA ALA A 448 4.10 14.67 -4.10
C ALA A 448 2.71 15.04 -4.66
N ILE A 449 1.76 15.44 -3.81
CA ILE A 449 0.42 15.89 -4.26
C ILE A 449 0.53 17.23 -4.98
N ALA A 450 1.29 18.18 -4.45
CA ALA A 450 1.49 19.50 -5.06
C ALA A 450 2.19 19.39 -6.43
N ASP A 451 3.26 18.60 -6.52
CA ASP A 451 3.99 18.35 -7.76
C ASP A 451 3.05 17.67 -8.78
N ALA A 452 2.30 16.64 -8.37
CA ALA A 452 1.33 16.00 -9.24
C ALA A 452 0.29 17.00 -9.76
N LEU A 453 -0.37 17.75 -8.88
CA LEU A 453 -1.42 18.71 -9.27
C LEU A 453 -0.89 19.94 -10.04
N GLY A 454 0.38 20.29 -9.88
CA GLY A 454 1.05 21.41 -10.56
C GLY A 454 1.58 21.06 -11.96
N GLU A 455 1.74 19.78 -12.29
CA GLU A 455 2.12 19.34 -13.63
C GLU A 455 0.94 19.47 -14.61
N GLY A 456 1.23 19.93 -15.84
CA GLY A 456 0.22 20.13 -16.89
C GLY A 456 -0.59 18.89 -17.30
N GLU A 457 -0.23 17.68 -16.83
CA GLU A 457 -1.07 16.48 -16.97
C GLU A 457 -2.42 16.60 -16.21
N TRP A 458 -2.54 17.52 -15.24
CA TRP A 458 -3.77 17.76 -14.47
C TRP A 458 -4.60 18.95 -14.95
N GLU A 459 -4.20 19.60 -16.06
CA GLU A 459 -5.02 20.63 -16.70
C GLU A 459 -6.40 20.06 -17.06
N GLY A 460 -7.45 20.59 -16.43
CA GLY A 460 -8.83 20.14 -16.62
C GLY A 460 -9.32 19.08 -15.62
N HIS A 461 -8.44 18.42 -14.86
CA HIS A 461 -8.79 17.44 -13.82
C HIS A 461 -9.24 18.06 -12.48
N GLY A 462 -9.27 19.40 -12.38
CA GLY A 462 -9.74 20.11 -11.20
C GLY A 462 -11.23 19.87 -10.90
N SER A 463 -11.65 20.26 -9.69
CA SER A 463 -13.04 20.17 -9.21
C SER A 463 -14.05 21.03 -9.99
N GLY A 464 -13.63 21.72 -11.05
CA GLY A 464 -14.41 22.77 -11.71
C GLY A 464 -14.53 24.07 -10.89
N GLY A 465 -13.97 24.11 -9.68
CA GLY A 465 -13.88 25.27 -8.79
C GLY A 465 -12.51 25.38 -8.11
N PRO A 466 -12.35 26.19 -7.06
CA PRO A 466 -11.09 26.33 -6.33
C PRO A 466 -10.61 24.97 -5.80
N LEU A 467 -9.38 24.59 -6.14
CA LEU A 467 -8.68 23.44 -5.59
C LEU A 467 -7.56 23.95 -4.69
N LEU A 468 -7.67 23.68 -3.39
CA LEU A 468 -6.74 24.17 -2.38
C LEU A 468 -6.03 22.99 -1.72
N LEU A 469 -4.75 23.15 -1.42
CA LEU A 469 -4.02 22.24 -0.54
C LEU A 469 -3.94 22.85 0.84
N SER A 470 -4.26 22.05 1.86
CA SER A 470 -4.07 22.41 3.26
C SER A 470 -2.88 21.62 3.81
N PRO A 471 -1.66 22.20 3.83
CA PRO A 471 -0.50 21.55 4.43
C PRO A 471 -0.69 21.45 5.95
N GLY A 472 -0.69 20.22 6.44
CA GLY A 472 -0.59 19.92 7.86
C GLY A 472 0.88 19.87 8.26
N SER A 473 1.24 20.64 9.28
CA SER A 473 2.60 20.67 9.80
C SER A 473 2.78 19.73 10.99
N SER A 474 1.74 19.40 11.78
CA SER A 474 1.96 18.58 12.99
C SER A 474 2.63 17.23 12.73
N VAL A 475 3.78 17.05 13.38
CA VAL A 475 4.58 15.84 13.39
C VAL A 475 4.84 15.41 14.83
N GLY A 476 4.90 14.10 15.07
CA GLY A 476 5.31 13.51 16.33
C GLY A 476 6.69 12.88 16.21
N LEU A 477 7.46 12.88 17.30
CA LEU A 477 8.73 12.16 17.39
C LEU A 477 8.46 10.79 18.01
N ARG A 478 8.86 9.72 17.31
CA ARG A 478 8.71 8.34 17.80
C ARG A 478 9.48 8.16 19.10
N MET A 479 8.98 7.26 19.93
CA MET A 479 9.61 6.91 21.20
C MET A 479 10.00 5.43 21.22
N VAL A 480 11.02 5.09 22.01
CA VAL A 480 11.31 3.71 22.38
C VAL A 480 10.09 3.17 23.16
N PRO A 481 9.54 2.00 22.82
CA PRO A 481 8.36 1.47 23.48
C PRO A 481 8.53 1.25 24.97
N MET A 482 7.43 1.42 25.72
CA MET A 482 7.39 0.95 27.10
C MET A 482 7.40 -0.58 27.15
N VAL A 483 8.17 -1.16 28.05
CA VAL A 483 8.23 -2.61 28.31
C VAL A 483 6.84 -3.15 28.65
N ARG A 484 6.04 -2.39 29.39
CA ARG A 484 4.66 -2.77 29.71
C ARG A 484 3.76 -2.85 28.47
N ASP A 485 3.98 -1.98 27.49
CA ASP A 485 3.19 -1.94 26.26
C ASP A 485 3.59 -3.09 25.32
N LEU A 486 4.88 -3.41 25.23
CA LEU A 486 5.37 -4.58 24.51
C LEU A 486 4.81 -5.89 25.08
N ARG A 487 4.77 -6.01 26.42
CA ARG A 487 4.17 -7.17 27.11
C ARG A 487 2.67 -7.27 26.84
N PHE A 488 1.96 -6.15 26.95
CA PHE A 488 0.54 -6.11 26.69
C PHE A 488 0.21 -6.52 25.24
N ALA A 489 0.95 -6.00 24.25
CA ALA A 489 0.77 -6.39 22.85
C ALA A 489 1.02 -7.90 22.61
N TRP A 490 1.99 -8.48 23.32
CA TRP A 490 2.28 -9.91 23.27
C TRP A 490 1.21 -10.78 23.94
N GLU A 491 0.58 -10.28 24.99
CA GLU A 491 -0.52 -10.95 25.70
C GLU A 491 -1.81 -10.94 24.87
N GLU A 492 -2.11 -9.84 24.20
CA GLU A 492 -3.32 -9.62 23.39
C GLU A 492 -3.25 -10.27 21.98
N SER A 493 -2.06 -10.59 21.48
CA SER A 493 -1.93 -11.20 20.14
C SER A 493 -2.62 -12.57 20.09
N SER A 494 -3.63 -12.72 19.23
CA SER A 494 -4.33 -14.00 19.00
C SER A 494 -3.36 -15.06 18.48
N ARG A 495 -3.10 -16.09 19.29
CA ARG A 495 -1.97 -17.01 19.08
C ARG A 495 -2.36 -18.15 18.14
N GLN A 496 -1.78 -18.18 16.94
CA GLN A 496 -1.66 -19.44 16.20
C GLN A 496 -0.77 -20.40 16.99
N VAL A 497 -1.22 -21.65 17.13
CA VAL A 497 -0.40 -22.73 17.69
C VAL A 497 0.70 -23.01 16.68
N LEU A 498 1.89 -22.50 16.96
CA LEU A 498 3.09 -22.80 16.19
C LEU A 498 3.71 -24.11 16.68
N ASP A 499 4.62 -24.69 15.91
CA ASP A 499 5.44 -25.78 16.43
C ASP A 499 6.38 -25.28 17.55
N ILE A 500 6.90 -26.22 18.35
CA ILE A 500 7.69 -25.94 19.55
C ILE A 500 8.96 -25.13 19.23
N GLN A 501 9.59 -25.32 18.06
CA GLN A 501 10.82 -24.60 17.71
C GLN A 501 10.50 -23.17 17.30
N ALA A 502 9.48 -22.97 16.47
CA ALA A 502 8.98 -21.65 16.09
C ALA A 502 8.53 -20.85 17.33
N GLU A 503 7.88 -21.49 18.30
CA GLU A 503 7.45 -20.85 19.53
C GLU A 503 8.64 -20.38 20.39
N LYS A 504 9.70 -21.19 20.53
CA LYS A 504 10.95 -20.80 21.22
C LYS A 504 11.66 -19.64 20.53
N VAL A 505 11.73 -19.64 19.20
CA VAL A 505 12.33 -18.53 18.43
C VAL A 505 11.55 -17.24 18.68
N ARG A 506 10.21 -17.32 18.67
CA ARG A 506 9.31 -16.19 18.93
C ARG A 506 9.50 -15.62 20.34
N GLU A 507 9.57 -16.48 21.36
CA GLU A 507 9.82 -16.08 22.76
C GLU A 507 11.21 -15.43 22.93
N SER A 508 12.21 -15.95 22.24
CA SER A 508 13.56 -15.38 22.22
C SER A 508 13.58 -13.98 21.59
N GLN A 509 12.89 -13.79 20.46
CA GLN A 509 12.73 -12.49 19.81
C GLN A 509 12.02 -11.49 20.73
N HIS A 510 10.90 -11.89 21.37
CA HIS A 510 10.20 -11.02 22.31
C HIS A 510 11.09 -10.61 23.48
N SER A 511 11.84 -11.54 24.07
CA SER A 511 12.77 -11.26 25.15
C SER A 511 13.89 -10.29 24.73
N ALA A 512 14.39 -10.44 23.49
CA ALA A 512 15.38 -9.52 22.92
C ALA A 512 14.81 -8.09 22.77
N LEU A 513 13.58 -7.94 22.27
CA LEU A 513 12.92 -6.65 22.14
C LEU A 513 12.70 -5.95 23.49
N ILE A 514 12.30 -6.71 24.52
CA ILE A 514 12.15 -6.19 25.88
C ILE A 514 13.48 -5.69 26.45
N ASN A 515 14.56 -6.46 26.25
CA ASN A 515 15.90 -6.07 26.70
C ASN A 515 16.43 -4.85 25.94
N TRP A 516 16.15 -4.77 24.63
CA TRP A 516 16.47 -3.61 23.81
C TRP A 516 15.75 -2.35 24.30
N ALA A 517 14.43 -2.41 24.51
CA ALA A 517 13.67 -1.26 25.01
C ALA A 517 14.20 -0.75 26.35
N ARG A 518 14.60 -1.66 27.25
CA ARG A 518 15.24 -1.29 28.53
C ARG A 518 16.60 -0.65 28.34
N SER A 519 17.46 -1.22 27.48
CA SER A 519 18.83 -0.72 27.29
C SER A 519 18.86 0.65 26.61
N GLN A 520 17.90 0.92 25.71
CA GLN A 520 17.72 2.22 25.07
C GLN A 520 16.98 3.25 25.96
N GLY A 521 16.48 2.82 27.12
CA GLY A 521 15.65 3.64 28.01
C GLY A 521 14.21 3.75 27.49
N GLU A 522 13.31 2.93 28.02
CA GLU A 522 11.91 2.92 27.59
C GLU A 522 11.24 4.30 27.70
N GLY A 523 10.48 4.70 26.67
CA GLY A 523 9.87 6.03 26.58
C GLY A 523 10.87 7.17 26.34
N SER A 524 12.10 6.89 25.92
CA SER A 524 13.03 7.90 25.37
C SER A 524 12.67 8.21 23.91
N ASP A 525 13.16 9.35 23.41
CA ASP A 525 12.99 9.71 21.99
C ASP A 525 13.80 8.75 21.11
N TYR A 526 13.17 8.22 20.06
CA TYR A 526 13.81 7.36 19.08
C TYR A 526 14.47 8.23 17.99
N VAL A 527 15.75 8.52 18.16
CA VAL A 527 16.52 9.43 17.29
C VAL A 527 17.64 8.74 16.51
N ASP A 528 17.96 7.50 16.86
CA ASP A 528 19.06 6.72 16.27
C ASP A 528 18.58 5.93 15.03
N ASN A 529 18.15 6.66 14.00
CA ASN A 529 17.77 6.16 12.67
C ASN A 529 17.74 7.32 11.64
N LEU A 530 17.38 7.03 10.39
CA LEU A 530 17.07 8.05 9.38
C LEU A 530 15.91 8.95 9.86
N PRO A 531 15.93 10.27 9.58
CA PRO A 531 14.92 11.21 10.07
C PRO A 531 13.46 10.77 9.83
N ASP A 532 13.12 10.31 8.62
CA ASP A 532 11.78 9.82 8.28
C ASP A 532 11.36 8.57 9.08
N GLN A 533 12.34 7.78 9.55
CA GLN A 533 12.12 6.63 10.44
C GLN A 533 12.01 7.06 11.91
N CYS A 534 12.31 8.31 12.26
CA CYS A 534 12.17 8.86 13.61
C CYS A 534 10.85 9.63 13.82
N ILE A 535 10.22 10.14 12.76
CA ILE A 535 9.01 10.98 12.87
C ILE A 535 7.73 10.29 12.38
N HIS A 536 6.56 10.69 12.87
CA HIS A 536 5.27 10.12 12.46
C HIS A 536 4.16 11.19 12.37
N PRO A 537 3.11 10.99 11.56
CA PRO A 537 1.92 11.82 11.62
C PRO A 537 1.16 11.59 12.94
N VAL A 538 0.54 12.63 13.49
CA VAL A 538 -0.09 12.62 14.83
C VAL A 538 -1.60 12.29 14.82
N GLY A 539 -2.08 11.70 13.72
CA GLY A 539 -3.48 11.30 13.54
C GLY A 539 -4.33 12.35 12.81
N HIS A 540 -5.44 11.88 12.23
CA HIS A 540 -6.28 12.67 11.33
C HIS A 540 -7.11 13.74 12.05
N TRP A 541 -7.14 13.76 13.39
CA TRP A 541 -7.77 14.86 14.12
C TRP A 541 -7.18 16.21 13.74
N TYR A 542 -5.86 16.29 13.50
CA TYR A 542 -5.18 17.54 13.19
C TYR A 542 -5.43 18.04 11.76
N GLU A 543 -5.91 17.20 10.84
CA GLU A 543 -6.06 17.60 9.43
C GLU A 543 -7.09 18.71 9.24
N LEU A 544 -8.25 18.66 9.91
CA LEU A 544 -9.25 19.73 9.82
C LEU A 544 -8.85 21.00 10.61
N PRO A 545 -8.43 20.93 11.89
CA PRO A 545 -7.86 22.03 12.66
C PRO A 545 -6.76 22.79 11.94
N HIS A 546 -5.92 22.11 11.16
CA HIS A 546 -4.88 22.77 10.40
C HIS A 546 -5.42 23.77 9.37
N LEU A 547 -6.62 23.58 8.82
CA LEU A 547 -7.21 24.59 7.91
C LEU A 547 -7.39 25.94 8.62
N LEU A 548 -7.64 25.94 9.93
CA LEU A 548 -7.74 27.15 10.74
C LEU A 548 -6.34 27.73 10.96
N HIS A 549 -5.40 26.88 11.40
CA HIS A 549 -4.03 27.28 11.73
C HIS A 549 -3.24 27.81 10.53
N ASN A 550 -3.33 27.15 9.37
CA ASN A 550 -2.58 27.55 8.17
C ASN A 550 -3.29 28.62 7.32
N GLY A 551 -4.43 29.15 7.79
CA GLY A 551 -5.18 30.22 7.14
C GLY A 551 -5.97 29.81 5.89
N VAL A 552 -6.00 28.52 5.52
CA VAL A 552 -6.76 28.05 4.34
C VAL A 552 -8.26 28.28 4.52
N LEU A 553 -8.81 28.01 5.71
CA LEU A 553 -10.23 28.29 5.98
C LEU A 553 -10.51 29.79 5.95
N ARG A 554 -9.61 30.61 6.51
CA ARG A 554 -9.74 32.07 6.46
C ARG A 554 -9.80 32.57 5.01
N GLY A 555 -8.82 32.19 4.18
CA GLY A 555 -8.80 32.60 2.77
C GLY A 555 -10.05 32.12 2.01
N LEU A 556 -10.56 30.93 2.31
CA LEU A 556 -11.79 30.43 1.72
C LEU A 556 -13.04 31.22 2.17
N LEU A 557 -13.10 31.64 3.44
CA LEU A 557 -14.17 32.50 3.97
C LEU A 557 -14.10 33.93 3.42
N GLU A 558 -12.91 34.45 3.16
CA GLU A 558 -12.70 35.75 2.49
C GLU A 558 -13.19 35.69 1.03
N GLU A 559 -12.89 34.61 0.30
CA GLU A 559 -13.38 34.40 -1.07
C GLU A 559 -14.90 34.13 -1.10
N ARG A 560 -15.41 33.41 -0.09
CA ARG A 560 -16.82 33.00 0.02
C ARG A 560 -17.39 33.32 1.40
N PRO A 561 -17.79 34.57 1.66
CA PRO A 561 -18.36 34.97 2.94
C PRO A 561 -19.62 34.19 3.32
N GLN A 562 -20.37 33.71 2.32
CA GLN A 562 -21.57 32.90 2.51
C GLN A 562 -21.30 31.44 2.85
N LEU A 563 -20.06 30.96 2.83
CA LEU A 563 -19.73 29.58 3.20
C LEU A 563 -20.21 29.27 4.63
N GLN A 564 -20.92 28.16 4.79
CA GLN A 564 -21.49 27.71 6.07
C GLN A 564 -21.08 26.28 6.43
N TYR A 565 -20.90 25.41 5.42
CA TYR A 565 -20.78 23.97 5.62
C TYR A 565 -19.51 23.39 5.00
N LEU A 566 -18.92 22.42 5.70
CA LEU A 566 -17.86 21.57 5.19
C LEU A 566 -18.36 20.12 5.12
N MET A 567 -18.08 19.44 4.00
CA MET A 567 -18.16 17.98 3.94
C MET A 567 -16.74 17.41 4.05
N MET A 568 -16.41 16.82 5.18
CA MET A 568 -15.11 16.18 5.42
C MET A 568 -15.21 14.66 5.19
N HIS A 569 -14.29 14.07 4.44
CA HIS A 569 -14.24 12.61 4.25
C HIS A 569 -12.82 12.07 4.02
N ASN A 570 -12.62 10.78 4.24
CA ASN A 570 -11.36 10.10 3.91
C ASN A 570 -11.13 10.01 2.39
N ILE A 571 -9.86 10.11 1.97
CA ILE A 571 -9.45 9.88 0.57
C ILE A 571 -9.88 8.50 0.02
N ASP A 572 -9.98 7.49 0.88
CA ASP A 572 -10.35 6.12 0.48
C ASP A 572 -11.85 5.79 0.58
N THR A 573 -12.68 6.75 0.98
CA THR A 573 -14.15 6.62 0.95
C THR A 573 -14.66 7.10 -0.41
N VAL A 574 -14.35 6.32 -1.45
CA VAL A 574 -14.54 6.73 -2.86
C VAL A 574 -15.99 6.97 -3.26
N GLY A 575 -16.96 6.46 -2.49
CA GLY A 575 -18.39 6.72 -2.71
C GLY A 575 -18.92 8.04 -2.14
N ALA A 576 -18.17 8.72 -1.26
CA ALA A 576 -18.64 9.94 -0.62
C ALA A 576 -18.71 11.10 -1.63
N ASN A 577 -19.89 11.68 -1.84
CA ASN A 577 -20.09 12.88 -2.67
C ASN A 577 -20.91 13.92 -1.91
N VAL A 578 -20.89 15.17 -2.38
CA VAL A 578 -21.78 16.21 -1.86
C VAL A 578 -23.20 15.92 -2.36
N ASP A 579 -23.95 15.23 -1.52
CA ASP A 579 -25.34 14.82 -1.75
C ASP A 579 -26.28 15.88 -1.17
N PRO A 580 -27.20 16.46 -1.97
CA PRO A 580 -28.10 17.50 -1.49
C PRO A 580 -29.04 17.03 -0.38
N GLY A 581 -29.52 15.78 -0.42
CA GLY A 581 -30.40 15.24 0.61
C GLY A 581 -29.72 15.17 1.98
N LEU A 582 -28.48 14.67 2.02
CA LEU A 582 -27.71 14.60 3.26
C LEU A 582 -27.31 15.98 3.79
N LEU A 583 -26.97 16.92 2.90
CA LEU A 583 -26.74 18.31 3.28
C LEU A 583 -28.00 18.94 3.87
N GLY A 584 -29.15 18.79 3.22
CA GLY A 584 -30.41 19.35 3.71
C GLY A 584 -30.87 18.74 5.02
N LEU A 585 -30.60 17.45 5.24
CA LEU A 585 -30.78 16.80 6.54
C LEU A 585 -29.92 17.49 7.61
N HIS A 586 -28.63 17.70 7.34
CA HIS A 586 -27.71 18.37 8.27
C HIS A 586 -28.17 19.81 8.58
N ILE A 587 -28.57 20.57 7.56
CA ILE A 587 -29.11 21.94 7.70
C ILE A 587 -30.36 21.93 8.58
N SER A 588 -31.28 21.00 8.33
CA SER A 588 -32.55 20.90 9.06
C SER A 588 -32.37 20.45 10.51
N ALA A 589 -31.38 19.59 10.77
CA ALA A 589 -31.04 19.15 12.12
C ALA A 589 -30.46 20.29 12.98
N GLN A 590 -29.90 21.33 12.35
CA GLN A 590 -29.27 22.47 13.02
C GLN A 590 -28.17 22.07 14.02
N GLY A 591 -27.54 20.92 13.82
CA GLY A 591 -26.43 20.43 14.65
C GLY A 591 -25.09 21.05 14.26
N ALA A 592 -24.07 20.84 15.09
CA ALA A 592 -22.70 21.22 14.75
C ALA A 592 -22.08 20.26 13.74
N MET A 593 -22.39 18.96 13.87
CA MET A 593 -21.83 17.91 13.03
C MET A 593 -22.86 16.81 12.75
N THR A 594 -22.80 16.19 11.58
CA THR A 594 -23.54 14.95 11.28
C THR A 594 -22.59 13.92 10.70
N ALA A 595 -22.49 12.76 11.36
CA ALA A 595 -21.61 11.67 10.96
C ALA A 595 -22.37 10.61 10.14
N GLU A 596 -21.79 10.19 9.03
CA GLU A 596 -22.33 9.10 8.21
C GLU A 596 -21.80 7.73 8.70
N VAL A 597 -22.70 6.77 8.86
CA VAL A 597 -22.38 5.38 9.23
C VAL A 597 -22.98 4.41 8.20
N ILE A 598 -22.39 3.22 8.08
CA ILE A 598 -22.92 2.14 7.25
C ILE A 598 -23.18 0.89 8.10
N HIS A 599 -24.02 -0.02 7.62
CA HIS A 599 -24.11 -1.35 8.22
C HIS A 599 -22.77 -2.08 8.12
N ARG A 600 -22.28 -2.54 9.27
CA ARG A 600 -21.01 -3.26 9.43
C ARG A 600 -21.07 -4.62 8.75
N ARG A 601 -20.00 -4.98 8.05
CA ARG A 601 -19.68 -6.33 7.59
C ARG A 601 -18.46 -6.86 8.34
N LEU A 602 -18.23 -8.17 8.28
CA LEU A 602 -17.12 -8.84 8.97
C LEU A 602 -15.73 -8.28 8.59
N GLU A 603 -15.60 -7.81 7.35
CA GLU A 603 -14.38 -7.20 6.81
C GLU A 603 -14.14 -5.76 7.32
N ASP A 604 -15.17 -5.10 7.84
CA ASP A 604 -15.08 -3.72 8.33
C ASP A 604 -14.46 -3.72 9.73
N ARG A 605 -13.16 -3.43 9.78
CA ARG A 605 -12.38 -3.29 11.02
C ARG A 605 -12.21 -1.83 11.40
N GLY A 606 -12.49 -1.51 12.65
CA GLY A 606 -12.32 -0.18 13.22
C GLY A 606 -13.54 0.31 13.99
N GLY A 607 -13.53 1.62 14.25
CA GLY A 607 -14.54 2.26 15.07
C GLY A 607 -15.97 2.15 14.52
N GLY A 608 -16.92 2.16 15.44
CA GLY A 608 -18.35 2.08 15.14
C GLY A 608 -19.16 3.07 15.95
N LEU A 609 -20.46 3.12 15.68
CA LEU A 609 -21.39 3.88 16.50
C LEU A 609 -21.80 3.05 17.71
N ALA A 610 -21.72 3.65 18.89
CA ALA A 610 -22.15 3.00 20.13
C ALA A 610 -22.77 4.02 21.08
N ARG A 611 -23.58 3.54 22.01
CA ARG A 611 -23.96 4.28 23.19
C ARG A 611 -22.97 3.95 24.30
N VAL A 612 -22.22 4.95 24.76
CA VAL A 612 -21.28 4.79 25.87
C VAL A 612 -21.74 5.61 27.06
N ASP A 613 -22.01 4.93 28.17
CA ASP A 613 -22.48 5.53 29.42
C ASP A 613 -23.67 6.50 29.17
N GLY A 614 -24.60 6.07 28.31
CA GLY A 614 -25.82 6.81 27.93
C GLY A 614 -25.70 7.71 26.69
N ASN A 615 -24.49 8.05 26.24
CA ASN A 615 -24.28 9.00 25.14
C ASN A 615 -23.97 8.30 23.82
N VAL A 616 -24.72 8.63 22.76
CA VAL A 616 -24.44 8.14 21.39
C VAL A 616 -23.19 8.84 20.88
N ARG A 617 -22.17 8.07 20.48
CA ARG A 617 -20.92 8.59 19.92
C ARG A 617 -20.21 7.57 19.04
N LEU A 618 -19.27 8.04 18.24
CA LEU A 618 -18.33 7.16 17.56
C LEU A 618 -17.29 6.67 18.58
N VAL A 619 -16.97 5.39 18.52
CA VAL A 619 -15.96 4.76 19.37
C VAL A 619 -14.95 4.08 18.48
N GLU A 620 -13.69 4.44 18.62
CA GLU A 620 -12.59 3.85 17.85
C GLU A 620 -12.33 2.41 18.27
N GLY A 621 -11.93 1.55 17.32
CA GLY A 621 -11.69 0.13 17.61
C GLY A 621 -10.64 -0.08 18.70
N LEU A 622 -9.59 0.77 18.72
CA LEU A 622 -8.54 0.78 19.74
C LEU A 622 -9.06 1.19 21.13
N ALA A 623 -10.20 1.87 21.19
CA ALA A 623 -10.85 2.30 22.43
C ALA A 623 -11.75 1.23 23.05
N LEU A 624 -12.09 0.16 22.31
CA LEU A 624 -12.94 -0.89 22.84
C LEU A 624 -12.22 -1.72 23.91
N PRO A 625 -12.84 -1.96 25.09
CA PRO A 625 -12.23 -2.76 26.16
C PRO A 625 -11.87 -4.19 25.75
N ARG A 626 -12.62 -4.75 24.80
CA ARG A 626 -12.42 -6.08 24.22
C ARG A 626 -12.83 -6.08 22.75
N GLU A 627 -12.12 -6.85 21.94
CA GLU A 627 -12.38 -6.92 20.49
C GLU A 627 -13.77 -7.50 20.19
N GLU A 628 -14.33 -8.37 21.05
CA GLU A 628 -15.62 -9.00 20.74
C GLU A 628 -16.78 -8.01 20.71
N ILE A 629 -16.65 -6.89 21.44
CA ILE A 629 -17.65 -5.80 21.46
C ILE A 629 -17.82 -5.21 20.05
N GLU A 630 -16.74 -5.19 19.25
CA GLU A 630 -16.79 -4.69 17.88
C GLU A 630 -17.84 -5.43 17.04
N PHE A 631 -17.97 -6.75 17.24
CA PHE A 631 -18.95 -7.57 16.50
C PHE A 631 -20.39 -7.38 16.97
N CYS A 632 -20.60 -6.75 18.13
CA CYS A 632 -21.93 -6.40 18.64
C CYS A 632 -22.43 -5.05 18.10
N LEU A 633 -21.57 -4.26 17.42
CA LEU A 633 -21.94 -2.94 16.91
C LEU A 633 -22.38 -3.02 15.44
N THR A 634 -23.66 -2.75 15.19
CA THR A 634 -24.25 -2.80 13.84
C THR A 634 -23.71 -1.76 12.87
N PHE A 635 -23.25 -0.61 13.36
CA PHE A 635 -22.87 0.52 12.51
C PHE A 635 -21.36 0.76 12.52
N TYR A 636 -20.79 0.89 11.33
CA TYR A 636 -19.39 1.19 11.07
C TYR A 636 -19.21 2.66 10.68
N ASN A 637 -18.17 3.29 11.22
CA ASN A 637 -17.83 4.69 10.93
C ASN A 637 -17.25 4.84 9.53
N THR A 638 -17.91 5.62 8.67
CA THR A 638 -17.40 5.94 7.32
C THR A 638 -16.31 7.02 7.33
N ASN A 639 -16.13 7.70 8.46
CA ASN A 639 -15.33 8.91 8.62
C ASN A 639 -15.71 10.03 7.63
N THR A 640 -17.01 10.12 7.29
CA THR A 640 -17.60 11.20 6.51
C THR A 640 -18.50 12.04 7.41
N PHE A 641 -18.27 13.36 7.41
CA PHE A 641 -18.95 14.30 8.29
C PHE A 641 -19.42 15.54 7.54
N TRP A 642 -20.61 15.98 7.86
CA TRP A 642 -21.13 17.32 7.53
C TRP A 642 -20.93 18.21 8.74
N ILE A 643 -20.33 19.39 8.55
CA ILE A 643 -19.88 20.25 9.64
C ILE A 643 -20.36 21.67 9.37
N HIS A 644 -21.01 22.27 10.36
CA HIS A 644 -21.34 23.70 10.34
C HIS A 644 -20.15 24.50 10.90
N ILE A 645 -19.60 25.41 10.09
CA ILE A 645 -18.36 26.15 10.39
C ILE A 645 -18.47 26.93 11.70
N ASP A 646 -19.50 27.78 11.84
CA ASP A 646 -19.62 28.64 13.03
C ASP A 646 -19.86 27.87 14.33
N ARG A 647 -20.55 26.73 14.26
CA ARG A 647 -20.77 25.87 15.43
C ARG A 647 -19.50 25.16 15.84
N LEU A 648 -18.71 24.67 14.88
CA LEU A 648 -17.38 24.14 15.15
C LEU A 648 -16.47 25.20 15.80
N LEU A 649 -16.45 26.43 15.25
CA LEU A 649 -15.67 27.53 15.83
C LEU A 649 -16.14 27.84 17.26
N THR A 650 -17.45 27.88 17.50
CA THR A 650 -18.01 28.08 18.85
C THR A 650 -17.55 27.00 19.82
N THR A 651 -17.52 25.73 19.42
CA THR A 651 -16.98 24.63 20.25
C THR A 651 -15.49 24.78 20.56
N LEU A 652 -14.72 25.44 19.68
CA LEU A 652 -13.32 25.80 19.92
C LEU A 652 -13.17 27.09 20.76
N GLY A 653 -14.26 27.82 21.03
CA GLY A 653 -14.26 29.12 21.68
C GLY A 653 -13.80 30.25 20.76
N LEU A 654 -14.04 30.12 19.46
CA LEU A 654 -13.66 31.07 18.41
C LEU A 654 -14.88 31.60 17.66
N GLU A 655 -14.72 32.77 17.04
CA GLU A 655 -15.61 33.32 16.02
C GLU A 655 -14.84 33.44 14.69
N ARG A 656 -15.52 33.68 13.57
CA ARG A 656 -14.85 33.80 12.24
C ARG A 656 -13.74 34.85 12.24
N THR A 657 -13.95 35.99 12.89
CA THR A 657 -12.97 37.09 12.99
C THR A 657 -11.71 36.71 13.74
N ALA A 658 -11.78 35.76 14.67
CA ALA A 658 -10.63 35.27 15.42
C ALA A 658 -9.65 34.48 14.54
N LEU A 659 -10.05 34.05 13.33
CA LEU A 659 -9.16 33.38 12.37
C LEU A 659 -8.07 34.30 11.80
N GLU A 660 -8.17 35.62 12.01
CA GLU A 660 -7.10 36.58 11.69
C GLU A 660 -5.94 36.52 12.68
N ASP A 661 -6.19 36.04 13.91
CA ASP A 661 -5.23 35.95 15.00
C ASP A 661 -4.68 34.52 15.14
N GLU A 662 -3.49 34.28 14.61
CA GLU A 662 -2.81 32.98 14.62
C GLU A 662 -2.53 32.47 16.06
N GLU A 663 -2.26 33.38 17.01
CA GLU A 663 -1.99 33.01 18.40
C GLU A 663 -3.27 32.52 19.09
N ALA A 664 -4.38 33.24 18.90
CA ALA A 664 -5.68 32.85 19.43
C ALA A 664 -6.16 31.50 18.86
N VAL A 665 -5.96 31.26 17.56
CA VAL A 665 -6.27 29.98 16.91
C VAL A 665 -5.40 28.87 17.50
N THR A 666 -4.09 29.08 17.60
CA THR A 666 -3.15 28.08 18.15
C THR A 666 -3.51 27.69 19.58
N GLU A 667 -3.82 28.67 20.44
CA GLU A 667 -4.21 28.42 21.82
C GLU A 667 -5.54 27.62 21.91
N ALA A 668 -6.54 27.99 21.09
CA ALA A 668 -7.81 27.28 21.04
C ALA A 668 -7.67 25.83 20.57
N LEU A 669 -6.86 25.59 19.53
CA LEU A 669 -6.56 24.25 19.05
C LEU A 669 -5.78 23.43 20.09
N GLY A 670 -4.82 24.03 20.78
CA GLY A 670 -4.08 23.38 21.88
C GLY A 670 -5.00 22.96 23.02
N ARG A 671 -5.91 23.83 23.47
CA ARG A 671 -6.93 23.51 24.48
C ARG A 671 -7.84 22.36 24.05
N MET A 672 -8.26 22.35 22.78
CA MET A 672 -9.09 21.25 22.27
C MET A 672 -8.31 19.94 22.14
N ALA A 673 -7.08 20.00 21.62
CA ALA A 673 -6.20 18.83 21.47
C ALA A 673 -5.94 18.13 22.81
N ALA A 674 -5.77 18.90 23.90
CA ALA A 674 -5.59 18.37 25.25
C ALA A 674 -6.80 17.58 25.78
N ARG A 675 -8.00 17.82 25.24
CA ARG A 675 -9.23 17.10 25.61
C ARG A 675 -9.48 15.85 24.77
N MET A 676 -8.83 15.75 23.60
CA MET A 676 -8.93 14.57 22.75
C MET A 676 -8.10 13.42 23.34
N PRO A 677 -8.61 12.17 23.31
CA PRO A 677 -7.82 10.99 23.64
C PRO A 677 -6.51 10.94 22.86
N THR A 678 -5.44 10.48 23.51
CA THR A 678 -4.15 10.23 22.87
C THR A 678 -3.95 8.72 22.79
N TYR A 679 -4.13 8.15 21.60
CA TYR A 679 -3.95 6.72 21.38
C TYR A 679 -2.48 6.39 21.16
N VAL A 680 -1.97 5.42 21.91
CA VAL A 680 -0.60 4.91 21.77
C VAL A 680 -0.62 3.68 20.87
N THR A 681 0.20 3.66 19.82
CA THR A 681 0.33 2.49 18.93
C THR A 681 1.78 2.05 18.82
N LEU A 682 1.97 0.75 18.57
CA LEU A 682 3.27 0.19 18.20
C LEU A 682 3.34 0.09 16.68
N LYS A 683 4.44 0.56 16.09
CA LYS A 683 4.75 0.42 14.67
C LYS A 683 6.15 -0.13 14.51
N GLU A 684 6.38 -0.81 13.40
CA GLU A 684 7.69 -1.30 13.03
C GLU A 684 8.41 -0.26 12.16
N VAL A 685 9.68 0.01 12.48
CA VAL A 685 10.58 0.83 11.66
C VAL A 685 11.78 0.01 11.24
N LYS A 686 12.27 0.31 10.05
CA LYS A 686 13.43 -0.35 9.47
C LYS A 686 14.68 0.45 9.81
N LYS A 687 15.67 -0.20 10.42
CA LYS A 687 16.98 0.39 10.69
C LYS A 687 18.01 -0.29 9.79
N ARG A 688 18.59 0.48 8.88
CA ARG A 688 19.63 0.00 7.98
C ARG A 688 21.01 0.32 8.54
N TRP A 689 21.93 -0.63 8.44
CA TRP A 689 23.31 -0.47 8.89
C TRP A 689 24.28 -1.29 8.04
N GLY A 690 25.57 -0.91 8.09
CA GLY A 690 26.60 -1.53 7.27
C GLY A 690 26.33 -1.43 5.76
N ARG A 691 26.63 -2.49 5.00
CA ARG A 691 26.40 -2.57 3.54
C ARG A 691 25.15 -3.39 3.20
N GLY A 692 23.98 -2.97 3.71
CA GLY A 692 22.68 -3.51 3.30
C GLY A 692 21.98 -4.43 4.31
N GLN A 693 22.35 -4.40 5.59
CA GLN A 693 21.61 -5.10 6.64
C GLN A 693 20.44 -4.23 7.11
N GLU A 694 19.31 -4.88 7.39
CA GLU A 694 18.06 -4.23 7.79
C GLU A 694 17.48 -4.97 9.01
N ASP A 695 17.40 -4.28 10.14
CA ASP A 695 16.71 -4.75 11.34
C ASP A 695 15.36 -4.06 11.47
N ILE A 696 14.39 -4.76 12.06
CA ILE A 696 13.05 -4.22 12.32
C ILE A 696 12.90 -3.99 13.82
N PHE A 697 12.59 -2.75 14.21
CA PHE A 697 12.38 -2.37 15.61
C PHE A 697 10.96 -1.87 15.84
N PRO A 698 10.30 -2.29 16.93
CA PRO A 698 9.06 -1.68 17.36
C PRO A 698 9.35 -0.29 17.95
N VAL A 699 8.54 0.68 17.57
CA VAL A 699 8.54 2.05 18.10
C VAL A 699 7.14 2.44 18.53
N THR A 700 7.07 3.31 19.53
CA THR A 700 5.83 3.89 19.99
C THR A 700 5.54 5.18 19.25
N GLN A 701 4.30 5.32 18.80
CA GLN A 701 3.71 6.51 18.20
C GLN A 701 2.44 6.88 18.94
N PHE A 702 2.01 8.12 18.81
CA PHE A 702 0.72 8.58 19.31
C PHE A 702 -0.15 9.16 18.19
N GLU A 703 -1.46 9.01 18.30
CA GLU A 703 -2.42 9.55 17.35
C GLU A 703 -3.65 10.12 18.06
N LYS A 704 -4.24 11.18 17.50
CA LYS A 704 -5.56 11.70 17.85
C LYS A 704 -6.52 11.52 16.68
N LEU A 705 -7.75 11.09 16.95
CA LEU A 705 -8.70 10.68 15.93
C LEU A 705 -9.91 11.62 15.91
N TRP A 706 -10.31 12.08 14.72
CA TRP A 706 -11.42 13.02 14.53
C TRP A 706 -12.76 12.50 15.10
N GLY A 707 -12.99 11.18 15.06
CA GLY A 707 -14.21 10.57 15.60
C GLY A 707 -14.47 10.90 17.07
N ASP A 708 -13.42 11.13 17.86
CA ASP A 708 -13.52 11.48 19.28
C ASP A 708 -14.18 12.85 19.52
N MET A 709 -14.27 13.72 18.51
CA MET A 709 -15.03 14.98 18.61
C MET A 709 -16.51 14.71 18.97
N THR A 710 -17.04 13.55 18.58
CA THR A 710 -18.41 13.14 18.92
C THR A 710 -18.61 12.79 20.41
N ALA A 711 -17.53 12.64 21.17
CA ALA A 711 -17.60 12.41 22.61
C ALA A 711 -17.75 13.70 23.44
N LEU A 712 -17.59 14.87 22.82
CA LEU A 712 -17.65 16.17 23.50
C LEU A 712 -19.11 16.58 23.76
N PRO A 713 -19.51 16.89 25.01
CA PRO A 713 -20.88 17.27 25.32
C PRO A 713 -21.40 18.51 24.59
N GLU A 714 -20.52 19.46 24.29
CA GLU A 714 -20.85 20.69 23.57
C GLU A 714 -20.84 20.55 22.05
N MET A 715 -20.42 19.39 21.52
CA MET A 715 -20.45 19.11 20.09
C MET A 715 -21.77 18.42 19.75
N ASP A 716 -22.75 19.21 19.32
CA ASP A 716 -24.07 18.70 18.92
C ASP A 716 -23.95 17.84 17.65
N CYS A 717 -23.99 16.51 17.83
CA CYS A 717 -23.75 15.52 16.78
C CYS A 717 -25.03 14.76 16.41
N GLY A 718 -25.35 14.75 15.11
CA GLY A 718 -26.30 13.82 14.52
C GLY A 718 -25.61 12.62 13.84
N TYR A 719 -26.39 11.57 13.58
CA TYR A 719 -25.91 10.35 12.91
C TYR A 719 -26.92 9.92 11.84
N VAL A 720 -26.40 9.51 10.68
CA VAL A 720 -27.22 9.05 9.55
C VAL A 720 -26.65 7.77 8.96
N VAL A 721 -27.52 6.78 8.75
CA VAL A 721 -27.17 5.53 8.08
C VAL A 721 -27.24 5.76 6.57
N VAL A 722 -26.16 5.48 5.86
CA VAL A 722 -26.07 5.67 4.40
C VAL A 722 -25.85 4.35 3.66
N PRO A 723 -26.12 4.28 2.34
CA PRO A 723 -25.82 3.09 1.56
C PRO A 723 -24.34 2.70 1.64
N ARG A 724 -24.04 1.40 1.71
CA ARG A 724 -22.65 0.90 1.74
C ARG A 724 -21.79 1.45 0.59
N LYS A 725 -22.36 1.52 -0.62
CA LYS A 725 -21.65 2.01 -1.82
C LYS A 725 -21.08 3.42 -1.65
N ARG A 726 -21.74 4.25 -0.81
CA ARG A 726 -21.29 5.60 -0.44
C ARG A 726 -20.20 5.58 0.63
N GLY A 727 -20.43 4.85 1.72
CA GLY A 727 -19.62 4.95 2.94
C GLY A 727 -18.48 3.94 3.11
N GLN A 728 -18.38 2.91 2.27
CA GLN A 728 -17.31 1.92 2.39
C GLN A 728 -15.93 2.50 2.08
N GLN A 729 -14.90 1.94 2.72
CA GLN A 729 -13.54 2.43 2.65
C GLN A 729 -12.62 1.38 2.01
N LEU A 730 -11.83 1.79 1.01
CA LEU A 730 -10.84 0.93 0.36
C LEU A 730 -9.49 1.03 1.07
N LYS A 731 -9.32 0.36 2.21
CA LYS A 731 -8.10 0.35 3.02
C LYS A 731 -6.96 -0.48 2.43
N GLU A 732 -7.28 -1.56 1.73
CA GLU A 732 -6.33 -2.55 1.21
C GLU A 732 -6.70 -3.02 -0.21
N VAL A 733 -5.70 -3.42 -0.99
CA VAL A 733 -5.88 -3.83 -2.41
C VAL A 733 -6.82 -5.04 -2.54
N ALA A 734 -6.83 -5.93 -1.55
CA ALA A 734 -7.70 -7.12 -1.53
C ALA A 734 -9.20 -6.78 -1.58
N GLN A 735 -9.60 -5.57 -1.17
CA GLN A 735 -11.00 -5.13 -1.17
C GLN A 735 -11.52 -4.76 -2.57
N LEU A 736 -10.63 -4.64 -3.57
CA LEU A 736 -11.01 -4.18 -4.90
C LEU A 736 -11.87 -5.17 -5.69
N ASP A 737 -11.73 -6.49 -5.47
CA ASP A 737 -12.59 -7.49 -6.15
C ASP A 737 -14.04 -7.42 -5.68
N GLY A 738 -14.25 -7.34 -4.36
CA GLY A 738 -15.58 -7.14 -3.78
C GLY A 738 -16.23 -5.85 -4.28
N TRP A 739 -15.47 -4.75 -4.27
CA TRP A 739 -15.91 -3.42 -4.72
C TRP A 739 -16.31 -3.38 -6.21
N LEU A 740 -15.63 -4.13 -7.07
CA LEU A 740 -15.99 -4.27 -8.47
C LEU A 740 -17.27 -5.11 -8.63
N ARG A 741 -17.34 -6.26 -7.94
CA ARG A 741 -18.42 -7.24 -8.09
C ARG A 741 -19.75 -6.79 -7.54
N ASP A 742 -19.77 -6.04 -6.43
CA ASP A 742 -21.02 -5.58 -5.82
C ASP A 742 -21.62 -4.33 -6.51
N GLY A 743 -20.98 -3.88 -7.60
CA GLY A 743 -21.40 -2.73 -8.40
C GLY A 743 -21.12 -1.40 -7.71
N SER A 744 -20.21 -1.35 -6.74
CA SER A 744 -19.76 -0.11 -6.14
C SER A 744 -18.86 0.71 -7.06
N ALA A 745 -18.00 0.05 -7.85
CA ALA A 745 -17.19 0.73 -8.86
C ALA A 745 -18.06 1.49 -9.89
N ALA A 746 -19.10 0.83 -10.40
CA ALA A 746 -20.06 1.44 -11.32
C ALA A 746 -20.83 2.61 -10.66
N TYR A 747 -21.26 2.44 -9.41
CA TYR A 747 -21.88 3.53 -8.65
C TYR A 747 -20.95 4.75 -8.53
N VAL A 748 -19.67 4.55 -8.21
CA VAL A 748 -18.69 5.63 -8.13
C VAL A 748 -18.46 6.29 -9.49
N GLU A 749 -18.37 5.50 -10.55
CA GLU A 749 -18.24 6.00 -11.92
C GLU A 749 -19.42 6.88 -12.30
N ASP A 750 -20.64 6.46 -11.97
CA ASP A 750 -21.87 7.23 -12.20
C ASP A 750 -21.88 8.55 -11.42
N LEU A 751 -21.15 8.68 -10.31
CA LEU A 751 -21.00 9.91 -9.54
C LEU A 751 -20.03 10.93 -10.15
N CYS A 752 -19.19 10.51 -11.09
CA CYS A 752 -18.07 11.31 -11.58
C CYS A 752 -18.43 12.09 -12.85
N ASP A 753 -17.83 13.27 -13.00
CA ASP A 753 -17.67 13.93 -14.28
C ASP A 753 -16.19 14.02 -14.65
N TRP A 754 -15.78 13.24 -15.63
CA TRP A 754 -14.40 13.19 -16.07
C TRP A 754 -14.09 14.35 -17.03
N PRO A 755 -12.88 14.94 -16.96
CA PRO A 755 -12.40 15.81 -18.04
C PRO A 755 -12.35 15.03 -19.36
N GLY A 756 -12.65 15.74 -20.46
CA GLY A 756 -12.67 15.21 -21.83
C GLY A 756 -11.31 14.72 -22.34
#